data_AF-A0AAJ5C3V6-F1
#
_entry.id   AF-A0AAJ5C3V6-F1
#
_cell.length_a   1.000
_cell.length_b   1.000
_cell.length_c   1.000
_cell.angle_alpha   90.00
_cell.angle_beta   90.00
_cell.angle_gamma   90.00
#
_symmetry.space_group_name_H-M   'P 1'
#
loop_
_entity.id
_entity.type
_entity.pdbx_description
1 polymer ?
#
loop_
_entity_poly.entity_id
_entity_poly.type
_entity_poly.pdbx_seq_one_letter_code
_entity_poly.pdbx_strand_id
1 'polypeptide(L)'
;MSLPRLPQNARYAVSTVTLEIPLSTLIKQDSPEPYTYQEGGETKELLTADTILVTIYYPTSHPRDAATARSPDWLEAPKLRSIGGLLKYAGIPKYLALPIILPAYSVVSQKLSATVDAPLASHDSADGFPVAVFSHGMGGTRTTYSAYCSSLAAAGMVIAAVEHRDGSSAFTTIHHPDPDGRKSSGWFGWFSGSSNGIENRIYIRPTEIDGKPDPMDVRRAQVEFRRREVLAALEILSGVNSGKAVTLVESCTRTQRHDSKILESRSKILSGFSGRLKMQDPWLIGHSFGGSTAIQALRHTSCPFGQALVLDPWVEPVPVTGADVVPVSKPLYTINSEDFTQWESHMDDVTAISRESKCSTGGKGWLLTIGAEGTEKSDSISAAAVGSVGPPNRLIIVHDMFGTLFGLDACIDALKSLFPDQLMTADEVAEIVPELIVMDWFHSTQRDFTYSSVCGRYKPIAQVFKGTLARVLLQAGVLPKNDGTAKPLMKAGSFVDDGPAEEAFENPFDPSVVETMMGSLKKLQPRPGMVDALTKIYRDRDGKGRLPPSVEKVDVWAATNGSLALGRESFLRALGEVDGADLDTDASRMGRSDVDNSIGSGIGLFSCDEIGVAKPDPKVYAEVLSRINAEPIDPDSAKPEYQGIWFVASHTWDTFAAKQAGFRTAWVTYEEFYSCPSVYGKPDVVGRNLAEVSEKILAFERNLASKHDDKRVQGWKYKKGEQMQEMIASQHTSFSDFPFLLPSMSKFIGSVNSQKILEVNVEITKRMVLEGKREESEGVLVALKGVKDAKDWRIWKEGKPRPTDLDESAIGSDGNRLGRLVVHAL
;
A
#
# COMPACT_ATOMS: atom_id res chain seq x y z
N MET A 1 -34.97 10.45 -0.52
CA MET A 1 -33.69 10.82 -1.17
C MET A 1 -33.64 12.33 -1.24
N SER A 2 -32.92 12.95 -0.31
CA SER A 2 -32.73 14.40 -0.27
C SER A 2 -31.43 14.68 0.46
N LEU A 3 -30.79 15.79 0.13
CA LEU A 3 -29.62 16.24 0.88
C LEU A 3 -29.99 16.49 2.35
N PRO A 4 -29.05 16.24 3.29
CA PRO A 4 -29.21 16.65 4.68
C PRO A 4 -29.48 18.16 4.77
N ARG A 5 -30.46 18.53 5.61
CA ARG A 5 -30.71 19.94 5.92
C ARG A 5 -29.81 20.39 7.05
N LEU A 6 -29.40 21.65 7.01
CA LEU A 6 -28.68 22.27 8.11
C LEU A 6 -29.54 22.26 9.39
N PRO A 7 -28.94 22.09 10.59
CA PRO A 7 -29.65 22.19 11.85
C PRO A 7 -30.33 23.56 11.99
N GLN A 8 -31.54 23.61 12.57
CA GLN A 8 -32.26 24.87 12.77
C GLN A 8 -31.51 25.86 13.68
N ASN A 9 -30.68 25.33 14.60
CA ASN A 9 -29.83 26.09 15.52
C ASN A 9 -28.40 26.30 14.99
N ALA A 10 -28.15 26.12 13.69
CA ALA A 10 -26.86 26.42 13.11
C ALA A 10 -26.49 27.90 13.34
N ARG A 11 -25.20 28.15 13.63
CA ARG A 11 -24.69 29.49 13.97
C ARG A 11 -24.97 30.49 12.84
N TYR A 12 -24.79 30.07 11.60
CA TYR A 12 -25.06 30.86 10.41
C TYR A 12 -25.97 30.11 9.44
N ALA A 13 -26.77 30.85 8.68
CA ALA A 13 -27.30 30.34 7.41
C ALA A 13 -26.15 30.27 6.39
N VAL A 14 -26.38 29.61 5.26
CA VAL A 14 -25.35 29.42 4.22
C VAL A 14 -25.76 30.07 2.92
N SER A 15 -24.82 30.78 2.32
CA SER A 15 -24.94 31.32 0.98
C SER A 15 -23.83 30.79 0.09
N THR A 16 -24.06 30.87 -1.21
CA THR A 16 -23.12 30.46 -2.25
C THR A 16 -22.96 31.54 -3.31
N VAL A 17 -21.75 31.64 -3.85
CA VAL A 17 -21.43 32.42 -5.07
C VAL A 17 -20.59 31.51 -5.97
N THR A 18 -20.91 31.46 -7.26
CA THR A 18 -20.14 30.69 -8.24
C THR A 18 -19.43 31.63 -9.19
N LEU A 19 -18.12 31.44 -9.37
CA LEU A 19 -17.24 32.25 -10.20
C LEU A 19 -16.46 31.36 -11.17
N GLU A 20 -16.42 31.74 -12.44
CA GLU A 20 -15.50 31.20 -13.44
C GLU A 20 -14.54 32.30 -13.85
N ILE A 21 -13.30 32.22 -13.40
CA ILE A 21 -12.32 33.30 -13.51
C ILE A 21 -11.27 32.91 -14.54
N PRO A 22 -10.95 33.77 -15.54
CA PRO A 22 -9.82 33.59 -16.43
C PRO A 22 -8.51 33.48 -15.65
N LEU A 23 -7.70 32.49 -16.00
CA LEU A 23 -6.38 32.29 -15.44
C LEU A 23 -5.39 33.26 -16.12
N SER A 24 -4.50 33.88 -15.34
CA SER A 24 -3.44 34.74 -15.89
C SER A 24 -2.43 33.97 -16.74
N THR A 25 -2.33 32.66 -16.51
CA THR A 25 -1.50 31.74 -17.29
C THR A 25 -2.29 30.46 -17.49
N LEU A 26 -2.35 30.00 -18.74
CA LEU A 26 -2.99 28.73 -19.10
C LEU A 26 -2.38 27.60 -18.25
N ILE A 27 -3.22 26.85 -17.54
CA ILE A 27 -2.79 25.61 -16.90
C ILE A 27 -2.74 24.55 -17.99
N LYS A 28 -1.56 23.97 -18.17
CA LYS A 28 -1.30 22.87 -19.10
C LYS A 28 -0.43 21.82 -18.41
N GLN A 29 -0.44 20.61 -18.95
CA GLN A 29 0.49 19.56 -18.51
C GLN A 29 1.96 19.95 -18.73
N ASP A 30 2.86 19.37 -17.95
CA ASP A 30 4.30 19.63 -18.06
C ASP A 30 5.00 18.82 -19.16
N SER A 31 4.40 17.71 -19.58
CA SER A 31 4.98 16.86 -20.63
C SER A 31 4.93 17.56 -22.00
N PRO A 32 5.97 17.41 -22.83
CA PRO A 32 6.01 17.97 -24.19
C PRO A 32 4.95 17.35 -25.12
N GLU A 33 4.44 16.16 -24.80
CA GLU A 33 3.41 15.46 -25.59
C GLU A 33 2.05 15.51 -24.86
N PRO A 34 1.10 16.38 -25.28
CA PRO A 34 -0.22 16.49 -24.68
C PRO A 34 -1.02 15.20 -24.77
N TYR A 35 -1.64 14.79 -23.65
CA TYR A 35 -2.73 13.82 -23.71
C TYR A 35 -3.89 14.42 -24.51
N THR A 36 -4.27 13.76 -25.60
CA THR A 36 -5.39 14.18 -26.44
C THR A 36 -6.50 13.14 -26.47
N TYR A 37 -7.71 13.55 -26.87
CA TYR A 37 -8.84 12.64 -27.09
C TYR A 37 -9.73 13.15 -28.24
N GLN A 38 -10.50 12.23 -28.84
CA GLN A 38 -11.44 12.56 -29.91
C GLN A 38 -12.83 12.91 -29.37
N GLU A 39 -13.38 14.05 -29.78
CA GLU A 39 -14.75 14.45 -29.49
C GLU A 39 -15.36 15.18 -30.68
N GLY A 40 -16.50 14.69 -31.20
CA GLY A 40 -17.18 15.33 -32.33
C GLY A 40 -16.40 15.33 -33.64
N GLY A 41 -15.37 14.49 -33.78
CA GLY A 41 -14.48 14.47 -34.95
C GLY A 41 -13.28 15.41 -34.85
N GLU A 42 -13.12 16.09 -33.71
CA GLU A 42 -11.98 16.96 -33.42
C GLU A 42 -11.08 16.34 -32.33
N THR A 43 -9.77 16.55 -32.48
CA THR A 43 -8.77 16.19 -31.46
C THR A 43 -8.65 17.32 -30.44
N LYS A 44 -8.83 17.01 -29.16
CA LYS A 44 -8.77 17.98 -28.05
C LYS A 44 -7.70 17.61 -27.04
N GLU A 45 -7.03 18.60 -26.47
CA GLU A 45 -6.13 18.40 -25.33
C GLU A 45 -6.93 18.15 -24.05
N LEU A 46 -6.54 17.13 -23.28
CA LEU A 46 -7.20 16.74 -22.04
C LEU A 46 -6.86 17.67 -20.88
N LEU A 47 -5.56 17.94 -20.68
CA LEU A 47 -5.02 18.65 -19.53
C LEU A 47 -4.70 20.10 -19.90
N THR A 48 -5.75 20.86 -20.22
CA THR A 48 -5.68 22.30 -20.51
C THR A 48 -6.87 23.03 -19.88
N ALA A 49 -6.60 24.19 -19.26
CA ALA A 49 -7.61 25.11 -18.75
C ALA A 49 -7.13 26.57 -18.79
N ASP A 50 -7.96 27.44 -19.34
CA ASP A 50 -7.81 28.90 -19.41
C ASP A 50 -8.62 29.64 -18.35
N THR A 51 -9.47 28.91 -17.62
CA THR A 51 -10.36 29.41 -16.58
C THR A 51 -10.40 28.43 -15.41
N ILE A 52 -10.72 28.95 -14.23
CA ILE A 52 -10.97 28.14 -13.02
C ILE A 52 -12.41 28.37 -12.55
N LEU A 53 -13.13 27.29 -12.26
CA LEU A 53 -14.50 27.35 -11.75
C LEU A 53 -14.55 26.95 -10.28
N VAL A 54 -15.11 27.84 -9.45
CA VAL A 54 -15.30 27.63 -8.02
C VAL A 54 -16.71 27.98 -7.59
N THR A 55 -17.23 27.22 -6.61
CA THR A 55 -18.38 27.66 -5.80
C THR A 55 -17.89 27.93 -4.39
N ILE A 56 -18.04 29.17 -3.95
CA ILE A 56 -17.70 29.62 -2.60
C ILE A 56 -18.92 29.43 -1.71
N TYR A 57 -18.82 28.56 -0.72
CA TYR A 57 -19.80 28.37 0.35
C TYR A 57 -19.36 29.22 1.55
N TYR A 58 -20.26 30.06 2.06
CA TYR A 58 -19.89 30.99 3.13
C TYR A 58 -21.06 31.31 4.09
N PRO A 59 -20.74 31.79 5.30
CA PRO A 59 -21.74 32.09 6.31
C PRO A 59 -22.53 33.35 5.96
N THR A 60 -23.85 33.29 6.07
CA THR A 60 -24.75 34.45 5.93
C THR A 60 -25.70 34.55 7.12
N SER A 61 -26.34 35.71 7.28
CA SER A 61 -27.35 35.89 8.31
C SER A 61 -28.59 35.06 8.00
N HIS A 62 -29.28 34.57 9.02
CA HIS A 62 -30.55 33.85 8.83
C HIS A 62 -31.55 34.75 8.08
N PRO A 63 -32.09 34.31 6.94
CA PRO A 63 -32.99 35.14 6.14
C PRO A 63 -34.27 35.46 6.91
N ARG A 64 -34.66 36.74 6.96
CA ARG A 64 -35.89 37.18 7.65
C ARG A 64 -37.16 36.71 6.94
N ASP A 65 -37.09 36.48 5.62
CA ASP A 65 -38.17 35.94 4.77
C ASP A 65 -37.63 34.77 3.93
N ALA A 66 -37.89 33.53 4.36
CA ALA A 66 -37.41 32.33 3.66
C ALA A 66 -38.10 32.09 2.30
N ALA A 67 -39.23 32.75 2.02
CA ALA A 67 -40.07 32.49 0.86
C ALA A 67 -39.53 33.01 -0.49
N THR A 68 -38.55 33.94 -0.48
CA THR A 68 -38.02 34.59 -1.69
C THR A 68 -36.58 34.21 -2.04
N ALA A 69 -35.91 33.41 -1.21
CA ALA A 69 -34.51 33.06 -1.39
C ALA A 69 -34.32 31.95 -2.44
N ARG A 70 -33.50 32.22 -3.48
CA ARG A 70 -33.19 31.23 -4.52
C ARG A 70 -32.13 30.24 -4.00
N SER A 71 -32.42 28.95 -4.11
CA SER A 71 -31.46 27.87 -3.82
C SER A 71 -30.81 27.33 -5.11
N PRO A 72 -29.49 27.05 -5.10
CA PRO A 72 -28.81 26.46 -6.25
C PRO A 72 -29.26 25.03 -6.50
N ASP A 73 -29.21 24.60 -7.76
CA ASP A 73 -29.39 23.19 -8.12
C ASP A 73 -28.15 22.37 -7.74
N TRP A 74 -28.36 21.13 -7.29
CA TRP A 74 -27.28 20.18 -7.04
C TRP A 74 -26.59 19.73 -8.33
N LEU A 75 -27.38 19.43 -9.37
CA LEU A 75 -26.89 19.26 -10.74
C LEU A 75 -27.10 20.55 -11.52
N GLU A 76 -26.01 21.19 -11.93
CA GLU A 76 -26.08 22.34 -12.81
C GLU A 76 -26.60 21.95 -14.21
N ALA A 77 -27.25 22.89 -14.89
CA ALA A 77 -27.65 22.70 -16.28
C ALA A 77 -26.43 22.63 -17.22
N PRO A 78 -26.46 21.81 -18.28
CA PRO A 78 -27.55 20.94 -18.72
C PRO A 78 -27.58 19.60 -17.94
N LYS A 79 -28.63 19.39 -17.14
CA LYS A 79 -28.71 18.29 -16.16
C LYS A 79 -28.57 16.90 -16.79
N LEU A 80 -29.09 16.71 -18.00
CA LEU A 80 -28.98 15.43 -18.73
C LEU A 80 -27.53 15.10 -19.12
N ARG A 81 -26.69 16.11 -19.38
CA ARG A 81 -25.26 15.90 -19.65
C ARG A 81 -24.52 15.51 -18.38
N SER A 82 -24.86 16.12 -17.25
CA SER A 82 -24.33 15.73 -15.94
C SER A 82 -24.67 14.28 -15.59
N ILE A 83 -25.92 13.87 -15.80
CA ILE A 83 -26.33 12.46 -15.64
C ILE A 83 -25.56 11.56 -16.60
N GLY A 84 -25.43 11.94 -17.88
CA GLY A 84 -24.66 11.20 -18.86
C GLY A 84 -23.19 10.99 -18.44
N GLY A 85 -22.58 12.02 -17.85
CA GLY A 85 -21.24 11.97 -17.26
C GLY A 85 -21.14 11.01 -16.08
N LEU A 86 -22.09 11.06 -15.15
CA LEU A 86 -22.16 10.14 -14.00
C LEU A 86 -22.35 8.69 -14.44
N LEU A 87 -23.23 8.44 -15.41
CA LEU A 87 -23.43 7.10 -15.99
C LEU A 87 -22.16 6.58 -16.67
N LYS A 88 -21.47 7.45 -17.41
CA LYS A 88 -20.20 7.13 -18.07
C LYS A 88 -19.13 6.76 -17.04
N TYR A 89 -19.03 7.51 -15.95
CA TYR A 89 -18.14 7.22 -14.83
C TYR A 89 -18.47 5.88 -14.16
N ALA A 90 -19.76 5.60 -13.91
CA ALA A 90 -20.22 4.34 -13.33
C ALA A 90 -20.07 3.12 -14.26
N GLY A 91 -19.59 3.29 -15.50
CA GLY A 91 -19.45 2.21 -16.47
C GLY A 91 -20.76 1.71 -17.06
N ILE A 92 -21.86 2.46 -16.89
CA ILE A 92 -23.21 2.06 -17.31
C ILE A 92 -23.41 2.45 -18.79
N PRO A 93 -23.73 1.49 -19.70
CA PRO A 93 -24.00 1.78 -21.10
C PRO A 93 -25.14 2.79 -21.30
N LYS A 94 -24.96 3.73 -22.25
CA LYS A 94 -25.92 4.83 -22.53
C LYS A 94 -27.34 4.36 -22.86
N TYR A 95 -27.52 3.15 -23.41
CA TYR A 95 -28.85 2.60 -23.74
C TYR A 95 -29.58 2.01 -22.51
N LEU A 96 -28.88 1.72 -21.41
CA LEU A 96 -29.49 1.37 -20.12
C LEU A 96 -29.88 2.62 -19.30
N ALA A 97 -29.65 3.83 -19.85
CA ALA A 97 -29.90 5.07 -19.13
C ALA A 97 -31.37 5.31 -18.81
N LEU A 98 -32.32 4.99 -19.71
CA LEU A 98 -33.76 5.26 -19.50
C LEU A 98 -34.36 4.60 -18.24
N PRO A 99 -34.18 3.30 -17.97
CA PRO A 99 -34.67 2.68 -16.73
C PRO A 99 -33.95 3.18 -15.46
N ILE A 100 -32.76 3.79 -15.58
CA ILE A 100 -31.97 4.35 -14.47
C ILE A 100 -32.27 5.84 -14.22
N ILE A 101 -32.58 6.59 -15.28
CA ILE A 101 -32.92 8.02 -15.24
C ILE A 101 -34.27 8.23 -14.53
N LEU A 102 -35.22 7.29 -14.67
CA LEU A 102 -36.54 7.38 -14.04
C LEU A 102 -36.45 7.44 -12.49
N PRO A 103 -35.72 6.54 -11.79
CA PRO A 103 -35.41 6.69 -10.37
C PRO A 103 -34.55 7.91 -10.03
N ALA A 104 -33.63 8.32 -10.92
CA ALA A 104 -32.74 9.46 -10.70
C ALA A 104 -33.42 10.84 -10.91
N TYR A 105 -34.68 10.89 -11.36
CA TYR A 105 -35.42 12.15 -11.54
C TYR A 105 -35.52 12.96 -10.23
N SER A 106 -35.60 12.28 -9.08
CA SER A 106 -35.56 12.93 -7.77
C SER A 106 -34.23 13.64 -7.51
N VAL A 107 -33.12 13.19 -8.10
CA VAL A 107 -31.79 13.81 -8.01
C VAL A 107 -31.69 15.07 -8.88
N VAL A 108 -32.30 15.03 -10.07
CA VAL A 108 -32.33 16.14 -11.03
C VAL A 108 -32.98 17.40 -10.44
N SER A 109 -33.94 17.25 -9.54
CA SER A 109 -34.65 18.37 -8.90
C SER A 109 -34.06 18.81 -7.55
N GLN A 110 -32.97 18.18 -7.07
CA GLN A 110 -32.40 18.52 -5.77
C GLN A 110 -31.78 19.90 -5.75
N LYS A 111 -31.95 20.57 -4.61
CA LYS A 111 -31.42 21.90 -4.31
C LYS A 111 -30.43 21.81 -3.16
N LEU A 112 -29.41 22.64 -3.20
CA LEU A 112 -28.47 22.81 -2.09
C LEU A 112 -29.19 23.44 -0.90
N SER A 113 -28.76 23.09 0.32
CA SER A 113 -29.21 23.73 1.57
C SER A 113 -28.51 25.08 1.77
N ALA A 114 -28.53 25.94 0.75
CA ALA A 114 -27.92 27.26 0.74
C ALA A 114 -28.74 28.24 -0.12
N THR A 115 -28.58 29.53 0.14
CA THR A 115 -29.08 30.60 -0.72
C THR A 115 -28.01 31.01 -1.74
N VAL A 116 -28.40 31.75 -2.77
CA VAL A 116 -27.48 32.32 -3.75
C VAL A 116 -27.31 33.81 -3.47
N ASP A 117 -26.07 34.30 -3.53
CA ASP A 117 -25.74 35.73 -3.54
C ASP A 117 -26.34 36.52 -2.35
N ALA A 118 -26.30 35.97 -1.13
CA ALA A 118 -26.62 36.71 0.11
C ALA A 118 -25.36 37.34 0.74
N PRO A 119 -25.45 38.45 1.50
CA PRO A 119 -24.28 39.07 2.13
C PRO A 119 -23.55 38.16 3.13
N LEU A 120 -22.23 38.33 3.26
CA LEU A 120 -21.42 37.64 4.29
C LEU A 120 -21.89 38.06 5.70
N ALA A 121 -22.09 37.08 6.59
CA ALA A 121 -22.49 37.32 7.97
C ALA A 121 -21.50 38.23 8.71
N SER A 122 -21.94 38.92 9.77
CA SER A 122 -21.04 39.53 10.75
C SER A 122 -20.26 38.45 11.51
N HIS A 123 -19.01 38.75 11.85
CA HIS A 123 -18.13 37.84 12.58
C HIS A 123 -17.50 38.60 13.74
N ASP A 124 -17.59 38.04 14.93
CA ASP A 124 -17.15 38.71 16.16
C ASP A 124 -15.62 38.59 16.37
N SER A 125 -14.93 37.70 15.64
CA SER A 125 -13.47 37.56 15.73
C SER A 125 -12.75 38.56 14.84
N ALA A 126 -11.72 39.20 15.42
CA ALA A 126 -10.80 40.10 14.72
C ALA A 126 -9.97 39.40 13.62
N ASP A 127 -9.82 38.07 13.69
CA ASP A 127 -9.00 37.29 12.75
C ASP A 127 -9.70 36.99 11.40
N GLY A 128 -10.98 37.35 11.26
CA GLY A 128 -11.79 37.01 10.09
C GLY A 128 -12.26 35.55 10.07
N PHE A 129 -12.95 35.16 9.00
CA PHE A 129 -13.43 33.80 8.77
C PHE A 129 -12.30 32.89 8.26
N PRO A 130 -12.04 31.72 8.87
CA PRO A 130 -11.14 30.72 8.32
C PRO A 130 -11.54 30.26 6.92
N VAL A 131 -10.53 30.03 6.07
CA VAL A 131 -10.74 29.65 4.67
C VAL A 131 -10.25 28.23 4.37
N ALA A 132 -10.95 27.56 3.48
CA ALA A 132 -10.53 26.28 2.91
C ALA A 132 -10.76 26.24 1.40
N VAL A 133 -9.89 25.55 0.67
CA VAL A 133 -10.17 25.09 -0.70
C VAL A 133 -10.57 23.62 -0.63
N PHE A 134 -11.65 23.25 -1.32
CA PHE A 134 -12.15 21.88 -1.37
C PHE A 134 -11.97 21.27 -2.75
N SER A 135 -11.38 20.06 -2.79
CA SER A 135 -11.06 19.31 -4.00
C SER A 135 -11.85 17.98 -4.03
N HIS A 136 -12.68 17.79 -5.07
CA HIS A 136 -13.60 16.64 -5.15
C HIS A 136 -12.92 15.31 -5.53
N GLY A 137 -13.57 14.18 -5.27
CA GLY A 137 -13.15 12.88 -5.81
C GLY A 137 -13.38 12.74 -7.32
N MET A 138 -12.87 11.66 -7.91
CA MET A 138 -13.15 11.29 -9.32
C MET A 138 -14.65 11.18 -9.56
N GLY A 139 -15.14 11.66 -10.71
CA GLY A 139 -16.58 11.71 -11.02
C GLY A 139 -17.38 12.73 -10.20
N GLY A 140 -16.74 13.45 -9.27
CA GLY A 140 -17.36 14.54 -8.52
C GLY A 140 -17.39 15.86 -9.28
N THR A 141 -18.06 16.84 -8.68
CA THR A 141 -18.13 18.25 -9.10
C THR A 141 -18.04 19.15 -7.86
N ARG A 142 -18.01 20.48 -8.05
CA ARG A 142 -18.05 21.46 -6.94
C ARG A 142 -19.30 21.41 -6.05
N THR A 143 -20.34 20.69 -6.47
CA THR A 143 -21.61 20.52 -5.73
C THR A 143 -21.76 19.12 -5.13
N THR A 144 -20.86 18.18 -5.44
CA THR A 144 -20.97 16.77 -4.98
C THR A 144 -20.71 16.58 -3.49
N TYR A 145 -20.21 17.61 -2.79
CA TYR A 145 -19.91 17.61 -1.36
C TYR A 145 -20.65 18.76 -0.66
N SER A 146 -21.80 19.17 -1.22
CA SER A 146 -22.51 20.37 -0.79
C SER A 146 -23.03 20.26 0.63
N ALA A 147 -23.40 19.07 1.12
CA ALA A 147 -23.81 18.87 2.51
C ALA A 147 -22.65 19.16 3.49
N TYR A 148 -21.44 18.70 3.14
CA TYR A 148 -20.23 18.92 3.93
C TYR A 148 -19.79 20.39 3.90
N CYS A 149 -19.64 20.97 2.70
CA CYS A 149 -19.27 22.38 2.54
C CYS A 149 -20.29 23.32 3.21
N SER A 150 -21.59 23.05 3.08
CA SER A 150 -22.62 23.86 3.74
C SER A 150 -22.54 23.73 5.26
N SER A 151 -22.28 22.54 5.79
CA SER A 151 -22.18 22.35 7.24
C SER A 151 -20.98 23.07 7.85
N LEU A 152 -19.84 23.11 7.15
CA LEU A 152 -18.67 23.89 7.55
C LEU A 152 -18.92 25.41 7.41
N ALA A 153 -19.60 25.84 6.34
CA ALA A 153 -19.98 27.24 6.17
C ALA A 153 -20.96 27.71 7.26
N ALA A 154 -21.94 26.89 7.62
CA ALA A 154 -22.87 27.17 8.71
C ALA A 154 -22.18 27.29 10.08
N ALA A 155 -20.99 26.71 10.22
CA ALA A 155 -20.15 26.82 11.41
C ALA A 155 -19.34 28.13 11.49
N GLY A 156 -19.09 28.77 10.35
CA GLY A 156 -18.24 29.96 10.27
C GLY A 156 -16.98 29.78 9.41
N MET A 157 -16.97 28.86 8.44
CA MET A 157 -15.87 28.73 7.47
C MET A 157 -16.27 29.30 6.10
N VAL A 158 -15.29 29.76 5.32
CA VAL A 158 -15.46 30.09 3.90
C VAL A 158 -14.75 29.03 3.06
N ILE A 159 -15.50 28.29 2.24
CA ILE A 159 -14.96 27.15 1.47
C ILE A 159 -15.10 27.42 -0.03
N ALA A 160 -13.99 27.42 -0.76
CA ALA A 160 -14.00 27.43 -2.23
C ALA A 160 -13.93 25.99 -2.76
N ALA A 161 -15.06 25.44 -3.21
CA ALA A 161 -15.09 24.13 -3.85
C ALA A 161 -14.77 24.25 -5.35
N VAL A 162 -13.71 23.57 -5.79
CA VAL A 162 -13.21 23.61 -7.16
C VAL A 162 -13.97 22.63 -8.04
N GLU A 163 -14.25 22.99 -9.30
CA GLU A 163 -14.68 22.05 -10.33
C GLU A 163 -13.55 21.82 -11.34
N HIS A 164 -12.89 20.68 -11.20
CA HIS A 164 -11.69 20.35 -11.97
C HIS A 164 -11.98 20.16 -13.46
N ARG A 165 -11.10 20.68 -14.31
CA ARG A 165 -11.18 20.65 -15.80
C ARG A 165 -10.35 19.53 -16.43
N ASP A 166 -9.66 18.75 -15.62
CA ASP A 166 -8.72 17.68 -16.00
C ASP A 166 -9.37 16.41 -16.62
N GLY A 167 -10.69 16.44 -16.87
CA GLY A 167 -11.46 15.29 -17.36
C GLY A 167 -11.84 14.27 -16.29
N SER A 168 -11.53 14.52 -15.01
CA SER A 168 -11.95 13.68 -13.88
C SER A 168 -13.38 13.96 -13.41
N SER A 169 -13.89 15.18 -13.64
CA SER A 169 -15.26 15.57 -13.27
C SER A 169 -16.30 14.79 -14.08
N ALA A 170 -17.44 14.44 -13.48
CA ALA A 170 -18.56 13.86 -14.22
C ALA A 170 -19.00 14.79 -15.36
N PHE A 171 -19.09 16.09 -15.07
CA PHE A 171 -19.50 17.09 -16.04
C PHE A 171 -19.05 18.49 -15.62
N THR A 172 -18.81 19.31 -16.63
CA THR A 172 -18.11 20.56 -16.53
C THR A 172 -18.58 21.43 -17.71
N THR A 173 -18.75 22.72 -17.51
CA THR A 173 -18.97 23.69 -18.60
C THR A 173 -17.93 24.78 -18.53
N ILE A 174 -17.21 25.01 -19.62
CA ILE A 174 -16.12 25.97 -19.70
C ILE A 174 -16.57 27.14 -20.57
N HIS A 175 -16.59 28.34 -19.98
CA HIS A 175 -16.89 29.57 -20.70
C HIS A 175 -15.56 30.24 -21.06
N HIS A 176 -15.09 30.02 -22.28
CA HIS A 176 -13.82 30.56 -22.73
C HIS A 176 -13.86 32.09 -22.79
N PRO A 177 -12.76 32.78 -22.42
CA PRO A 177 -12.62 34.21 -22.69
C PRO A 177 -12.73 34.47 -24.20
N ASP A 178 -13.49 35.49 -24.61
CA ASP A 178 -13.59 35.88 -26.02
C ASP A 178 -12.21 36.37 -26.52
N PRO A 179 -11.61 35.74 -27.55
CA PRO A 179 -10.27 36.09 -28.02
C PRO A 179 -10.15 37.53 -28.56
N ASP A 180 -11.24 38.12 -29.07
CA ASP A 180 -11.19 39.39 -29.83
C ASP A 180 -12.41 40.31 -29.62
N GLY A 181 -13.35 39.98 -28.75
CA GLY A 181 -14.56 40.78 -28.52
C GLY A 181 -15.52 40.85 -29.72
N ARG A 182 -15.41 39.93 -30.69
CA ARG A 182 -16.28 39.85 -31.86
C ARG A 182 -17.29 38.71 -31.69
N LYS A 183 -18.55 39.10 -31.49
CA LYS A 183 -19.71 38.18 -31.51
C LYS A 183 -19.78 37.45 -32.87
N SER A 184 -19.58 36.13 -32.88
CA SER A 184 -19.93 35.30 -34.03
C SER A 184 -21.44 35.01 -34.04
N SER A 185 -22.25 36.00 -34.40
CA SER A 185 -23.66 35.77 -34.74
C SER A 185 -23.74 35.33 -36.21
N GLY A 186 -23.74 34.02 -36.47
CA GLY A 186 -23.91 33.48 -37.81
C GLY A 186 -24.63 32.14 -37.79
N TRP A 187 -25.58 31.97 -38.71
CA TRP A 187 -26.45 30.79 -38.86
C TRP A 187 -25.72 29.44 -38.98
N PHE A 188 -24.40 29.44 -39.25
CA PHE A 188 -23.54 28.26 -39.34
C PHE A 188 -23.22 27.64 -37.97
N GLY A 189 -23.27 28.40 -36.88
CA GLY A 189 -23.03 27.87 -35.52
C GLY A 189 -24.16 26.96 -35.00
N TRP A 190 -25.35 27.03 -35.60
CA TRP A 190 -26.46 26.13 -35.26
C TRP A 190 -26.21 24.70 -35.78
N PHE A 191 -25.47 24.55 -36.88
CA PHE A 191 -25.21 23.25 -37.51
C PHE A 191 -24.01 22.49 -36.93
N SER A 192 -23.07 23.16 -36.24
CA SER A 192 -21.86 22.53 -35.67
C SER A 192 -21.98 22.12 -34.20
N GLY A 193 -23.11 22.34 -33.53
CA GLY A 193 -23.33 21.93 -32.13
C GLY A 193 -22.49 22.67 -31.08
N SER A 194 -21.67 23.64 -31.49
CA SER A 194 -20.90 24.51 -30.59
C SER A 194 -21.68 25.81 -30.34
N SER A 195 -22.43 25.84 -29.23
CA SER A 195 -23.16 27.03 -28.81
C SER A 195 -22.22 28.06 -28.18
N ASN A 196 -22.13 29.27 -28.75
CA ASN A 196 -21.68 30.52 -28.11
C ASN A 196 -20.47 30.44 -27.15
N GLY A 197 -19.34 29.85 -27.55
CA GLY A 197 -18.11 29.88 -26.74
C GLY A 197 -18.16 29.10 -25.42
N ILE A 198 -19.14 28.19 -25.27
CA ILE A 198 -19.29 27.31 -24.11
C ILE A 198 -18.88 25.89 -24.50
N GLU A 199 -17.72 25.44 -24.03
CA GLU A 199 -17.32 24.03 -24.12
C GLU A 199 -18.03 23.23 -23.03
N ASN A 200 -18.47 22.03 -23.37
CA ASN A 200 -19.04 21.08 -22.43
C ASN A 200 -18.11 19.87 -22.38
N ARG A 201 -17.58 19.54 -21.20
CA ARG A 201 -16.68 18.41 -21.03
C ARG A 201 -17.26 17.46 -19.99
N ILE A 202 -17.44 16.20 -20.41
CA ILE A 202 -17.84 15.08 -19.54
C ILE A 202 -16.61 14.29 -19.11
N TYR A 203 -16.78 13.43 -18.11
CA TYR A 203 -15.74 12.48 -17.67
C TYR A 203 -15.06 11.77 -18.85
N ILE A 204 -13.73 11.75 -18.86
CA ILE A 204 -12.90 11.08 -19.88
C ILE A 204 -12.26 9.83 -19.29
N ARG A 205 -12.49 8.67 -19.92
CA ARG A 205 -11.84 7.42 -19.54
C ARG A 205 -10.43 7.36 -20.13
N PRO A 206 -9.46 6.75 -19.42
CA PRO A 206 -8.13 6.53 -19.99
C PRO A 206 -8.14 5.81 -21.34
N THR A 207 -9.10 4.91 -21.56
CA THR A 207 -9.30 4.19 -22.83
C THR A 207 -9.76 5.07 -24.00
N GLU A 208 -10.20 6.29 -23.73
CA GLU A 208 -10.66 7.27 -24.74
C GLU A 208 -9.55 8.28 -25.10
N ILE A 209 -8.41 8.23 -24.41
CA ILE A 209 -7.25 9.07 -24.69
C ILE A 209 -6.47 8.44 -25.84
N ASP A 210 -6.04 9.29 -26.79
CA ASP A 210 -5.24 8.91 -27.93
C ASP A 210 -3.93 8.26 -27.46
N GLY A 211 -3.47 7.23 -28.18
CA GLY A 211 -2.32 6.43 -27.77
C GLY A 211 -2.59 5.44 -26.62
N LYS A 212 -3.77 5.49 -25.97
CA LYS A 212 -4.17 4.60 -24.87
C LYS A 212 -3.08 4.45 -23.79
N PRO A 213 -2.63 5.56 -23.19
CA PRO A 213 -1.58 5.55 -22.19
C PRO A 213 -1.94 4.70 -20.97
N ASP A 214 -0.93 4.36 -20.16
CA ASP A 214 -1.16 3.73 -18.87
C ASP A 214 -2.14 4.58 -18.03
N PRO A 215 -3.23 4.00 -17.50
CA PRO A 215 -4.20 4.75 -16.73
C PRO A 215 -3.60 5.55 -15.58
N MET A 216 -2.57 5.03 -14.89
CA MET A 216 -1.98 5.67 -13.72
C MET A 216 -1.09 6.85 -14.10
N ASP A 217 -0.45 6.83 -15.25
CA ASP A 217 0.30 8.00 -15.76
C ASP A 217 -0.62 9.18 -16.02
N VAL A 218 -1.80 8.92 -16.61
CA VAL A 218 -2.84 9.93 -16.77
C VAL A 218 -3.30 10.45 -15.41
N ARG A 219 -3.48 9.56 -14.42
CA ARG A 219 -3.91 9.99 -13.07
C ARG A 219 -2.87 10.86 -12.38
N ARG A 220 -1.57 10.53 -12.49
CA ARG A 220 -0.48 11.36 -11.95
C ARG A 220 -0.48 12.74 -12.60
N ALA A 221 -0.62 12.82 -13.92
CA ALA A 221 -0.68 14.07 -14.65
C ALA A 221 -1.92 14.91 -14.26
N GLN A 222 -3.08 14.26 -14.08
CA GLN A 222 -4.29 14.89 -13.55
C GLN A 222 -4.08 15.44 -12.13
N VAL A 223 -3.43 14.71 -11.22
CA VAL A 223 -3.15 15.21 -9.86
C VAL A 223 -2.33 16.49 -9.89
N GLU A 224 -1.28 16.54 -10.72
CA GLU A 224 -0.45 17.75 -10.88
C GLU A 224 -1.22 18.91 -11.52
N PHE A 225 -2.08 18.63 -12.50
CA PHE A 225 -2.99 19.63 -13.07
C PHE A 225 -3.92 20.22 -11.99
N ARG A 226 -4.56 19.34 -11.21
CA ARG A 226 -5.49 19.71 -10.14
C ARG A 226 -4.81 20.49 -9.01
N ARG A 227 -3.53 20.24 -8.75
CA ARG A 227 -2.72 21.01 -7.81
C ARG A 227 -2.71 22.50 -8.20
N ARG A 228 -2.55 22.80 -9.49
CA ARG A 228 -2.54 24.19 -10.00
C ARG A 228 -3.93 24.82 -9.89
N GLU A 229 -4.98 24.06 -10.13
CA GLU A 229 -6.36 24.53 -9.98
C GLU A 229 -6.70 24.90 -8.53
N VAL A 230 -6.27 24.11 -7.53
CA VAL A 230 -6.52 24.46 -6.12
C VAL A 230 -5.73 25.68 -5.67
N LEU A 231 -4.54 25.92 -6.23
CA LEU A 231 -3.78 27.16 -6.01
C LEU A 231 -4.51 28.37 -6.59
N ALA A 232 -4.97 28.28 -7.84
CA ALA A 232 -5.77 29.33 -8.48
C ALA A 232 -7.08 29.63 -7.71
N ALA A 233 -7.72 28.60 -7.14
CA ALA A 233 -8.89 28.79 -6.30
C ALA A 233 -8.58 29.56 -5.01
N LEU A 234 -7.41 29.33 -4.39
CA LEU A 234 -6.96 30.11 -3.24
C LEU A 234 -6.66 31.57 -3.62
N GLU A 235 -6.12 31.80 -4.81
CA GLU A 235 -5.89 33.15 -5.34
C GLU A 235 -7.19 33.95 -5.51
N ILE A 236 -8.31 33.30 -5.87
CA ILE A 236 -9.63 33.95 -5.90
C ILE A 236 -10.02 34.43 -4.51
N LEU A 237 -9.89 33.58 -3.48
CA LEU A 237 -10.18 33.98 -2.09
C LEU A 237 -9.27 35.12 -1.62
N SER A 238 -7.99 35.08 -1.99
CA SER A 238 -7.02 36.14 -1.74
C SER A 238 -7.41 37.45 -2.44
N GLY A 239 -7.86 37.38 -3.69
CA GLY A 239 -8.32 38.53 -4.46
C GLY A 239 -9.57 39.17 -3.85
N VAL A 240 -10.56 38.36 -3.46
CA VAL A 240 -11.76 38.84 -2.77
C VAL A 240 -11.40 39.48 -1.43
N ASN A 241 -10.51 38.88 -0.65
CA ASN A 241 -10.06 39.42 0.64
C ASN A 241 -9.24 40.72 0.51
N SER A 242 -8.51 40.90 -0.59
CA SER A 242 -7.69 42.09 -0.85
C SER A 242 -8.45 43.22 -1.56
N GLY A 243 -9.79 43.12 -1.66
CA GLY A 243 -10.63 44.17 -2.23
C GLY A 243 -10.76 44.13 -3.75
N LYS A 244 -10.29 43.08 -4.44
CA LYS A 244 -10.40 42.92 -5.91
C LYS A 244 -11.72 42.29 -6.36
N ALA A 245 -12.74 42.30 -5.50
CA ALA A 245 -14.04 41.66 -5.75
C ALA A 245 -14.70 42.15 -7.06
N VAL A 246 -14.69 43.46 -7.31
CA VAL A 246 -15.29 44.06 -8.51
C VAL A 246 -14.62 43.51 -9.77
N THR A 247 -13.30 43.55 -9.83
CA THR A 247 -12.52 43.05 -10.98
C THR A 247 -12.75 41.56 -11.24
N LEU A 248 -12.84 40.75 -10.18
CA LEU A 248 -13.13 39.31 -10.30
C LEU A 248 -14.55 39.04 -10.83
N VAL A 249 -15.53 39.81 -10.37
CA VAL A 249 -16.92 39.66 -10.85
C VAL A 249 -17.05 40.12 -12.30
N GLU A 250 -16.39 41.21 -12.68
CA GLU A 250 -16.37 41.71 -14.06
C GLU A 250 -15.66 40.77 -15.03
N SER A 251 -14.63 40.05 -14.58
CA SER A 251 -13.92 39.06 -15.39
C SER A 251 -14.62 37.69 -15.45
N CYS A 252 -15.66 37.47 -14.65
CA CYS A 252 -16.34 36.18 -14.55
C CYS A 252 -17.01 35.78 -15.89
N THR A 253 -16.48 34.77 -16.57
CA THR A 253 -16.91 34.41 -17.94
C THR A 253 -18.31 33.80 -18.02
N ARG A 254 -18.83 33.25 -16.92
CA ARG A 254 -20.21 32.74 -16.82
C ARG A 254 -21.29 33.81 -16.73
N THR A 255 -20.96 35.00 -16.25
CA THR A 255 -21.95 36.06 -16.04
C THR A 255 -22.02 36.91 -17.30
N GLN A 256 -23.13 36.86 -18.04
CA GLN A 256 -23.25 37.63 -19.28
C GLN A 256 -23.25 39.14 -18.98
N ARG A 257 -22.55 39.94 -19.81
CA ARG A 257 -22.43 41.42 -19.66
C ARG A 257 -23.77 42.17 -19.63
N HIS A 258 -24.87 41.57 -20.09
CA HIS A 258 -26.20 42.18 -20.08
C HIS A 258 -26.94 42.07 -18.72
N ASP A 259 -26.41 41.31 -17.76
CA ASP A 259 -26.93 41.19 -16.38
C ASP A 259 -26.25 42.20 -15.43
N SER A 260 -26.27 43.50 -15.78
CA SER A 260 -25.62 44.55 -15.00
C SER A 260 -26.03 44.57 -13.52
N LYS A 261 -27.31 44.27 -13.23
CA LYS A 261 -27.83 44.17 -11.86
C LYS A 261 -27.23 42.99 -11.08
N ILE A 262 -26.98 41.86 -11.72
CA ILE A 262 -26.37 40.69 -11.07
C ILE A 262 -24.89 40.96 -10.80
N LEU A 263 -24.18 41.55 -11.77
CA LEU A 263 -22.79 41.96 -11.62
C LEU A 263 -22.63 42.97 -10.47
N GLU A 264 -23.43 44.04 -10.45
CA GLU A 264 -23.41 45.04 -9.38
C GLU A 264 -23.73 44.42 -8.02
N SER A 265 -24.77 43.58 -7.94
CA SER A 265 -25.15 42.89 -6.70
C SER A 265 -24.04 41.98 -6.19
N ARG A 266 -23.46 41.12 -7.05
CA ARG A 266 -22.37 40.21 -6.69
C ARG A 266 -21.10 40.97 -6.30
N SER A 267 -20.74 42.02 -7.03
CA SER A 267 -19.62 42.91 -6.69
C SER A 267 -19.82 43.48 -5.29
N LYS A 268 -21.01 44.02 -4.97
CA LYS A 268 -21.31 44.54 -3.64
C LYS A 268 -21.21 43.47 -2.55
N ILE A 269 -21.70 42.26 -2.81
CA ILE A 269 -21.66 41.13 -1.86
C ILE A 269 -20.21 40.72 -1.59
N LEU A 270 -19.42 40.47 -2.65
CA LEU A 270 -18.04 40.03 -2.52
C LEU A 270 -17.11 41.13 -1.99
N SER A 271 -17.39 42.41 -2.27
CA SER A 271 -16.67 43.51 -1.61
C SER A 271 -16.82 43.48 -0.09
N GLY A 272 -17.93 42.92 0.43
CA GLY A 272 -18.17 42.71 1.86
C GLY A 272 -17.25 41.67 2.53
N PHE A 273 -16.40 40.97 1.77
CA PHE A 273 -15.40 40.01 2.29
C PHE A 273 -14.03 40.66 2.50
N SER A 274 -13.80 41.87 1.99
CA SER A 274 -12.50 42.55 2.05
C SER A 274 -12.00 42.67 3.49
N GLY A 275 -10.79 42.15 3.76
CA GLY A 275 -10.17 42.13 5.08
C GLY A 275 -10.86 41.23 6.11
N ARG A 276 -11.76 40.33 5.70
CA ARG A 276 -12.57 39.49 6.60
C ARG A 276 -12.28 38.00 6.46
N LEU A 277 -11.30 37.61 5.66
CA LEU A 277 -10.86 36.22 5.51
C LEU A 277 -9.48 36.01 6.16
N LYS A 278 -9.35 34.92 6.93
CA LYS A 278 -8.09 34.51 7.57
C LYS A 278 -7.19 33.81 6.54
N MET A 279 -6.40 34.58 5.81
CA MET A 279 -5.58 34.09 4.70
C MET A 279 -4.20 33.55 5.12
N GLN A 280 -3.77 33.74 6.37
CA GLN A 280 -2.42 33.37 6.84
C GLN A 280 -2.24 31.86 7.05
N ASP A 281 -3.34 31.11 7.16
CA ASP A 281 -3.30 29.69 7.49
C ASP A 281 -4.44 28.91 6.78
N PRO A 282 -4.47 28.93 5.43
CA PRO A 282 -5.57 28.35 4.67
C PRO A 282 -5.50 26.83 4.65
N TRP A 283 -6.67 26.18 4.66
CA TRP A 283 -6.79 24.73 4.62
C TRP A 283 -6.99 24.21 3.20
N LEU A 284 -6.40 23.06 2.90
CA LEU A 284 -6.77 22.26 1.74
C LEU A 284 -7.53 21.03 2.20
N ILE A 285 -8.73 20.82 1.66
CA ILE A 285 -9.57 19.68 1.99
C ILE A 285 -9.81 18.88 0.71
N GLY A 286 -9.62 17.57 0.77
CA GLY A 286 -9.73 16.72 -0.42
C GLY A 286 -10.35 15.36 -0.11
N HIS A 287 -11.25 14.88 -0.96
CA HIS A 287 -11.79 13.52 -0.86
C HIS A 287 -11.32 12.64 -2.02
N SER A 288 -10.97 11.37 -1.76
CA SER A 288 -10.57 10.40 -2.78
C SER A 288 -9.46 10.97 -3.66
N PHE A 289 -9.71 11.16 -4.96
CA PHE A 289 -8.74 11.78 -5.86
C PHE A 289 -8.36 13.20 -5.45
N GLY A 290 -9.27 13.96 -4.82
CA GLY A 290 -8.97 15.26 -4.22
C GLY A 290 -8.05 15.16 -3.00
N GLY A 291 -8.07 14.02 -2.30
CA GLY A 291 -7.07 13.68 -1.27
C GLY A 291 -5.68 13.53 -1.88
N SER A 292 -5.56 12.87 -3.04
CA SER A 292 -4.31 12.80 -3.81
C SER A 292 -3.80 14.19 -4.19
N THR A 293 -4.71 15.06 -4.68
CA THR A 293 -4.41 16.46 -5.01
C THR A 293 -3.89 17.22 -3.79
N ALA A 294 -4.49 17.02 -2.61
CA ALA A 294 -4.05 17.66 -1.39
C ALA A 294 -2.66 17.19 -0.96
N ILE A 295 -2.43 15.87 -0.92
CA ILE A 295 -1.13 15.29 -0.59
C ILE A 295 -0.05 15.82 -1.54
N GLN A 296 -0.31 15.81 -2.85
CA GLN A 296 0.64 16.31 -3.85
C GLN A 296 0.89 17.81 -3.67
N ALA A 297 -0.13 18.62 -3.39
CA ALA A 297 0.06 20.06 -3.13
C ALA A 297 1.02 20.31 -1.96
N LEU A 298 0.88 19.56 -0.86
CA LEU A 298 1.67 19.72 0.36
C LEU A 298 3.14 19.28 0.22
N ARG A 299 3.49 18.55 -0.84
CA ARG A 299 4.89 18.18 -1.15
C ARG A 299 5.70 19.32 -1.75
N HIS A 300 5.05 20.34 -2.32
CA HIS A 300 5.76 21.48 -2.89
C HIS A 300 6.10 22.51 -1.81
N THR A 301 7.35 22.97 -1.81
CA THR A 301 7.84 24.00 -0.88
C THR A 301 7.11 25.33 -1.01
N SER A 302 6.59 25.65 -2.20
CA SER A 302 5.78 26.84 -2.48
C SER A 302 4.30 26.70 -2.11
N CYS A 303 3.89 25.58 -1.50
CA CYS A 303 2.51 25.35 -1.10
C CYS A 303 2.04 26.42 -0.10
N PRO A 304 1.00 27.21 -0.44
CA PRO A 304 0.48 28.26 0.43
C PRO A 304 -0.46 27.72 1.52
N PHE A 305 -0.88 26.45 1.43
CA PHE A 305 -1.71 25.82 2.44
C PHE A 305 -0.89 25.47 3.68
N GLY A 306 -1.41 25.83 4.85
CA GLY A 306 -0.75 25.52 6.12
C GLY A 306 -0.81 24.04 6.45
N GLN A 307 -1.90 23.38 6.04
CA GLN A 307 -2.22 21.99 6.34
C GLN A 307 -3.30 21.44 5.39
N ALA A 308 -3.49 20.13 5.42
CA ALA A 308 -4.58 19.47 4.72
C ALA A 308 -5.36 18.47 5.57
N LEU A 309 -6.67 18.41 5.31
CA LEU A 309 -7.56 17.33 5.77
C LEU A 309 -7.97 16.49 4.56
N VAL A 310 -7.62 15.22 4.55
CA VAL A 310 -7.95 14.29 3.47
C VAL A 310 -8.93 13.22 3.92
N LEU A 311 -9.96 12.99 3.09
CA LEU A 311 -11.07 12.10 3.36
C LEU A 311 -10.98 10.91 2.38
N ASP A 312 -10.79 9.68 2.87
CA ASP A 312 -10.54 8.50 2.02
C ASP A 312 -9.54 8.78 0.87
N PRO A 313 -8.29 9.23 1.11
CA PRO A 313 -7.40 9.66 0.04
C PRO A 313 -7.02 8.50 -0.88
N TRP A 314 -7.25 8.62 -2.18
CA TRP A 314 -6.78 7.62 -3.14
C TRP A 314 -5.29 7.84 -3.44
N VAL A 315 -4.39 7.00 -2.93
CA VAL A 315 -2.94 7.29 -2.97
C VAL A 315 -2.17 6.61 -4.09
N GLU A 316 -2.74 5.67 -4.86
CA GLU A 316 -2.04 5.06 -6.02
C GLU A 316 -1.53 6.10 -7.06
N PRO A 317 -2.25 7.21 -7.34
CA PRO A 317 -1.76 8.27 -8.22
C PRO A 317 -0.65 9.14 -7.60
N VAL A 318 -0.24 8.88 -6.36
CA VAL A 318 0.78 9.64 -5.64
C VAL A 318 2.01 8.75 -5.46
N PRO A 319 3.22 9.21 -5.82
CA PRO A 319 4.44 8.43 -5.57
C PRO A 319 4.68 8.19 -4.07
N VAL A 320 4.79 6.94 -3.62
CA VAL A 320 5.02 6.61 -2.20
C VAL A 320 6.50 6.32 -1.92
N THR A 321 7.20 5.71 -2.86
CA THR A 321 8.60 5.30 -2.73
C THR A 321 9.42 5.71 -3.96
N GLY A 322 10.70 6.05 -3.78
CA GLY A 322 11.63 6.38 -4.87
C GLY A 322 12.61 7.48 -4.46
N ALA A 323 13.75 7.57 -5.14
CA ALA A 323 14.80 8.56 -4.82
C ALA A 323 14.32 10.01 -4.99
N ASP A 324 13.33 10.23 -5.86
CA ASP A 324 12.79 11.56 -6.19
C ASP A 324 11.48 11.89 -5.45
N VAL A 325 11.01 11.04 -4.54
CA VAL A 325 9.78 11.28 -3.78
C VAL A 325 10.06 12.33 -2.70
N VAL A 326 9.47 13.52 -2.87
CA VAL A 326 9.57 14.61 -1.91
C VAL A 326 8.58 14.40 -0.75
N PRO A 327 9.04 14.49 0.51
CA PRO A 327 8.16 14.36 1.65
C PRO A 327 7.04 15.38 1.75
N VAL A 328 5.90 14.94 2.28
CA VAL A 328 4.80 15.84 2.65
C VAL A 328 5.30 16.81 3.73
N SER A 329 5.46 18.08 3.36
CA SER A 329 6.17 19.07 4.18
C SER A 329 5.29 19.82 5.19
N LYS A 330 3.98 19.53 5.20
CA LYS A 330 2.95 20.21 6.01
C LYS A 330 2.10 19.19 6.77
N PRO A 331 1.47 19.55 7.89
CA PRO A 331 0.61 18.64 8.65
C PRO A 331 -0.51 18.08 7.78
N LEU A 332 -0.63 16.75 7.78
CA LEU A 332 -1.66 15.99 7.10
C LEU A 332 -2.54 15.28 8.13
N TYR A 333 -3.85 15.49 8.00
CA TYR A 333 -4.86 14.84 8.81
C TYR A 333 -5.72 13.96 7.91
N THR A 334 -5.85 12.68 8.24
CA THR A 334 -6.52 11.71 7.37
C THR A 334 -7.72 11.10 8.09
N ILE A 335 -8.88 11.13 7.46
CA ILE A 335 -10.10 10.45 7.92
C ILE A 335 -10.52 9.44 6.85
N ASN A 336 -10.49 8.16 7.22
CA ASN A 336 -10.94 7.07 6.39
C ASN A 336 -12.33 6.56 6.82
N SER A 337 -13.08 6.02 5.88
CA SER A 337 -14.19 5.13 6.13
C SER A 337 -13.70 3.72 6.42
N GLU A 338 -14.52 2.93 7.14
CA GLU A 338 -14.14 1.58 7.55
C GLU A 338 -13.75 0.67 6.38
N ASP A 339 -14.48 0.72 5.25
CA ASP A 339 -14.20 -0.11 4.06
C ASP A 339 -12.94 0.32 3.33
N PHE A 340 -12.68 1.63 3.27
CA PHE A 340 -11.47 2.14 2.64
C PHE A 340 -10.22 1.68 3.38
N THR A 341 -10.31 1.57 4.71
CA THR A 341 -9.25 1.07 5.58
C THR A 341 -8.96 -0.43 5.36
N GLN A 342 -9.86 -1.18 4.71
CA GLN A 342 -9.70 -2.62 4.45
C GLN A 342 -8.83 -2.96 3.26
N TRP A 343 -8.56 -1.96 2.42
CA TRP A 343 -7.65 -2.14 1.31
C TRP A 343 -6.22 -2.14 1.85
N GLU A 344 -5.73 -3.28 2.33
CA GLU A 344 -4.50 -3.39 3.11
C GLU A 344 -3.29 -2.73 2.43
N SER A 345 -3.01 -3.07 1.17
CA SER A 345 -1.86 -2.50 0.44
C SER A 345 -1.95 -0.99 0.29
N HIS A 346 -3.15 -0.45 0.14
CA HIS A 346 -3.37 0.99 0.04
C HIS A 346 -3.33 1.67 1.40
N MET A 347 -3.86 1.02 2.44
CA MET A 347 -3.76 1.51 3.80
C MET A 347 -2.30 1.57 4.27
N ASP A 348 -1.44 0.64 3.82
CA ASP A 348 0.01 0.71 4.01
C ASP A 348 0.59 1.97 3.37
N ASP A 349 0.21 2.29 2.14
CA ASP A 349 0.63 3.52 1.44
C ASP A 349 0.13 4.79 2.12
N VAL A 350 -1.15 4.83 2.54
CA VAL A 350 -1.73 5.96 3.30
C VAL A 350 -0.98 6.15 4.62
N THR A 351 -0.66 5.05 5.30
CA THR A 351 0.08 5.08 6.56
C THR A 351 1.51 5.56 6.34
N ALA A 352 2.17 5.13 5.27
CA ALA A 352 3.52 5.59 4.90
C ALA A 352 3.55 7.11 4.66
N ILE A 353 2.61 7.64 3.86
CA ILE A 353 2.48 9.08 3.59
C ILE A 353 2.17 9.86 4.88
N SER A 354 1.29 9.32 5.73
CA SER A 354 0.91 9.96 7.00
C SER A 354 2.08 10.01 7.99
N ARG A 355 2.89 8.94 8.07
CA ARG A 355 4.14 8.91 8.84
C ARG A 355 5.16 9.90 8.32
N GLU A 356 5.33 9.96 7.01
CA GLU A 356 6.21 10.91 6.34
C GLU A 356 5.86 12.37 6.70
N SER A 357 4.57 12.73 6.60
CA SER A 357 4.08 14.06 7.02
C SER A 357 4.34 14.33 8.49
N LYS A 358 4.02 13.36 9.36
CA LYS A 358 4.19 13.48 10.82
C LYS A 358 5.65 13.70 11.20
N CYS A 359 6.57 12.93 10.61
CA CYS A 359 8.00 13.09 10.79
C CYS A 359 8.49 14.47 10.32
N SER A 360 8.04 14.92 9.15
CA SER A 360 8.49 16.18 8.54
C SER A 360 7.97 17.44 9.26
N THR A 361 6.97 17.31 10.11
CA THR A 361 6.24 18.44 10.72
C THR A 361 6.41 18.51 12.24
N GLY A 362 7.37 17.76 12.79
CA GLY A 362 7.65 17.74 14.23
C GLY A 362 6.59 16.99 15.04
N GLY A 363 5.98 15.95 14.45
CA GLY A 363 5.01 15.08 15.11
C GLY A 363 3.54 15.47 14.90
N LYS A 364 3.24 16.43 14.02
CA LYS A 364 1.88 16.91 13.76
C LYS A 364 1.13 16.02 12.77
N GLY A 365 -0.16 15.80 13.01
CA GLY A 365 -0.99 14.98 12.14
C GLY A 365 -1.35 13.60 12.71
N TRP A 366 -2.44 13.06 12.19
CA TRP A 366 -3.04 11.80 12.63
C TRP A 366 -3.82 11.13 11.50
N LEU A 367 -4.03 9.82 11.66
CA LEU A 367 -4.78 8.96 10.76
C LEU A 367 -5.92 8.30 11.55
N LEU A 368 -7.15 8.53 11.10
CA LEU A 368 -8.38 8.12 11.77
C LEU A 368 -9.25 7.29 10.82
N THR A 369 -9.94 6.28 11.33
CA THR A 369 -11.03 5.58 10.65
C THR A 369 -12.35 5.74 11.40
N ILE A 370 -13.43 6.07 10.69
CA ILE A 370 -14.79 6.12 11.22
C ILE A 370 -15.48 4.78 10.93
N GLY A 371 -16.01 4.11 11.96
CA GLY A 371 -16.69 2.81 11.85
C GLY A 371 -17.71 2.60 12.98
N ALA A 372 -18.38 1.44 13.00
CA ALA A 372 -19.33 1.07 14.07
C ALA A 372 -18.80 -0.10 14.90
N GLU A 373 -19.24 -0.20 16.14
CA GLU A 373 -18.92 -1.32 17.02
C GLU A 373 -19.58 -2.62 16.55
N GLY A 374 -18.93 -3.75 16.84
CA GLY A 374 -19.43 -5.08 16.49
C GLY A 374 -19.34 -5.43 14.99
N THR A 375 -18.75 -4.56 14.15
CA THR A 375 -18.40 -4.89 12.75
C THR A 375 -17.03 -5.52 12.61
N GLU A 376 -16.22 -5.41 13.66
CA GLU A 376 -15.19 -6.39 13.93
C GLU A 376 -15.90 -7.72 14.13
N LYS A 377 -15.59 -8.72 13.30
CA LYS A 377 -15.78 -10.09 13.79
C LYS A 377 -15.02 -10.12 15.10
N SER A 378 -15.79 -10.29 16.17
CA SER A 378 -15.28 -10.38 17.50
C SER A 378 -14.10 -11.35 17.46
N ASP A 379 -12.96 -10.90 17.96
CA ASP A 379 -12.00 -11.82 18.54
C ASP A 379 -12.68 -12.69 19.61
N SER A 380 -13.97 -12.57 19.97
CA SER A 380 -14.62 -13.57 20.82
C SER A 380 -14.79 -14.97 20.18
N ILE A 381 -14.32 -15.20 18.95
CA ILE A 381 -13.99 -16.57 18.48
C ILE A 381 -12.47 -16.82 18.45
N SER A 382 -11.61 -15.79 18.45
CA SER A 382 -10.13 -15.94 18.49
C SER A 382 -9.48 -15.68 19.87
N ALA A 383 -10.18 -15.13 20.86
CA ALA A 383 -9.69 -14.76 22.20
C ALA A 383 -10.20 -15.75 23.25
N ALA A 384 -11.18 -16.58 22.89
CA ALA A 384 -11.51 -17.79 23.62
C ALA A 384 -10.75 -19.02 23.07
N ALA A 385 -10.09 -18.91 21.91
CA ALA A 385 -9.41 -20.03 21.25
C ALA A 385 -7.91 -19.80 20.94
N VAL A 386 -7.40 -18.56 20.86
CA VAL A 386 -5.95 -18.32 20.93
C VAL A 386 -5.59 -18.34 22.41
N GLY A 387 -5.23 -19.53 22.88
CA GLY A 387 -4.49 -19.68 24.12
C GLY A 387 -3.37 -18.65 24.14
N SER A 388 -3.23 -17.95 25.26
CA SER A 388 -2.11 -17.05 25.52
C SER A 388 -0.81 -17.70 25.06
N VAL A 389 -0.23 -17.24 23.95
CA VAL A 389 1.00 -17.83 23.44
C VAL A 389 2.17 -17.23 24.22
N GLY A 390 2.38 -17.76 25.43
CA GLY A 390 3.60 -17.56 26.20
C GLY A 390 4.81 -17.98 25.37
N PRO A 391 6.03 -17.49 25.68
CA PRO A 391 7.24 -17.86 24.94
C PRO A 391 7.42 -19.39 24.87
N PRO A 392 8.00 -19.93 23.78
CA PRO A 392 7.97 -21.37 23.54
C PRO A 392 8.75 -22.10 24.63
N ASN A 393 8.23 -23.23 25.11
CA ASN A 393 8.99 -24.10 26.02
C ASN A 393 10.09 -24.88 25.28
N ARG A 394 9.95 -25.00 23.94
CA ARG A 394 10.88 -25.72 23.06
C ARG A 394 11.18 -24.88 21.82
N LEU A 395 12.45 -24.58 21.60
CA LEU A 395 12.95 -23.89 20.41
C LEU A 395 13.49 -24.92 19.42
N ILE A 396 13.01 -24.91 18.17
CA ILE A 396 13.46 -25.82 17.13
C ILE A 396 14.04 -25.00 15.99
N ILE A 397 15.31 -25.25 15.67
CA ILE A 397 15.99 -24.57 14.56
C ILE A 397 16.32 -25.59 13.48
N VAL A 398 15.63 -25.50 12.35
CA VAL A 398 15.89 -26.32 11.17
C VAL A 398 16.80 -25.55 10.22
N HIS A 399 17.85 -26.20 9.75
CA HIS A 399 18.77 -25.64 8.76
C HIS A 399 18.64 -26.35 7.42
N ASP A 400 18.68 -25.59 6.33
CA ASP A 400 19.17 -26.14 5.07
C ASP A 400 20.66 -26.53 5.20
N MET A 401 21.13 -27.50 4.41
CA MET A 401 22.44 -28.12 4.66
C MET A 401 23.55 -27.70 3.68
N PHE A 402 23.41 -27.96 2.38
CA PHE A 402 24.46 -27.66 1.40
C PHE A 402 24.30 -26.24 0.86
N GLY A 403 25.39 -25.47 0.77
CA GLY A 403 25.32 -24.02 0.51
C GLY A 403 25.09 -23.24 1.80
N THR A 404 24.14 -23.70 2.64
CA THR A 404 23.85 -23.08 3.94
C THR A 404 24.86 -23.48 5.02
N LEU A 405 24.93 -24.74 5.48
CA LEU A 405 25.84 -25.15 6.56
C LEU A 405 27.24 -25.49 6.06
N PHE A 406 27.36 -26.10 4.89
CA PHE A 406 28.63 -26.56 4.34
C PHE A 406 28.95 -25.88 3.01
N GLY A 407 30.17 -25.36 2.89
CA GLY A 407 30.67 -24.66 1.70
C GLY A 407 31.26 -25.61 0.66
N LEU A 408 31.23 -25.17 -0.60
CA LEU A 408 31.64 -25.94 -1.78
C LEU A 408 33.14 -25.84 -2.13
N ASP A 409 33.96 -25.28 -1.25
CA ASP A 409 35.39 -25.04 -1.48
C ASP A 409 36.15 -26.33 -1.86
N ALA A 410 35.82 -27.45 -1.22
CA ALA A 410 36.42 -28.75 -1.54
C ALA A 410 36.12 -29.22 -2.98
N CYS A 411 34.96 -28.84 -3.53
CA CYS A 411 34.61 -29.11 -4.93
C CYS A 411 35.41 -28.23 -5.89
N ILE A 412 35.64 -26.98 -5.51
CA ILE A 412 36.47 -26.03 -6.28
C ILE A 412 37.92 -26.55 -6.34
N ASP A 413 38.48 -26.96 -5.21
CA ASP A 413 39.84 -27.51 -5.14
C ASP A 413 39.97 -28.82 -5.94
N ALA A 414 38.97 -29.69 -5.86
CA ALA A 414 38.94 -30.93 -6.65
C ALA A 414 38.91 -30.64 -8.15
N LEU A 415 38.09 -29.68 -8.59
CA LEU A 415 38.00 -29.27 -9.98
C LEU A 415 39.34 -28.69 -10.48
N LYS A 416 39.96 -27.79 -9.70
CA LYS A 416 41.28 -27.21 -9.99
C LYS A 416 42.36 -28.31 -10.10
N SER A 417 42.33 -29.31 -9.23
CA SER A 417 43.27 -30.44 -9.27
C SER A 417 43.09 -31.35 -10.48
N LEU A 418 41.86 -31.47 -11.02
CA LEU A 418 41.59 -32.32 -12.17
C LEU A 418 42.06 -31.68 -13.48
N PHE A 419 41.91 -30.35 -13.60
CA PHE A 419 42.20 -29.59 -14.82
C PHE A 419 43.11 -28.37 -14.58
N PRO A 420 44.31 -28.54 -13.98
CA PRO A 420 45.17 -27.42 -13.63
C PRO A 420 45.56 -26.59 -14.87
N ASP A 421 45.87 -27.24 -15.99
CA ASP A 421 46.29 -26.57 -17.22
C ASP A 421 45.19 -25.73 -17.89
N GLN A 422 43.91 -25.98 -17.56
CA GLN A 422 42.76 -25.27 -18.15
C GLN A 422 42.17 -24.22 -17.19
N LEU A 423 42.41 -24.37 -15.88
CA LEU A 423 41.76 -23.59 -14.83
C LEU A 423 42.73 -22.71 -14.03
N MET A 424 44.03 -22.93 -14.17
CA MET A 424 45.08 -22.23 -13.43
C MET A 424 46.12 -21.68 -14.44
N THR A 425 45.85 -20.51 -15.03
CA THR A 425 46.84 -19.79 -15.87
C THR A 425 47.83 -19.02 -14.99
N ALA A 426 49.10 -18.96 -15.42
CA ALA A 426 50.21 -18.48 -14.58
C ALA A 426 50.25 -16.95 -14.37
N ASP A 427 49.56 -16.15 -15.21
CA ASP A 427 49.59 -14.68 -15.17
C ASP A 427 48.17 -14.11 -15.30
N GLU A 428 47.59 -13.64 -14.18
CA GLU A 428 46.26 -13.00 -14.02
C GLU A 428 45.00 -13.83 -14.39
N VAL A 429 43.83 -13.35 -13.93
CA VAL A 429 42.51 -14.01 -13.81
C VAL A 429 42.26 -15.09 -14.89
N ALA A 430 42.00 -16.33 -14.46
CA ALA A 430 41.68 -17.44 -15.35
C ALA A 430 40.48 -17.10 -16.27
N GLU A 431 40.59 -17.41 -17.57
CA GLU A 431 39.51 -17.25 -18.55
C GLU A 431 38.24 -18.02 -18.11
N ILE A 432 38.45 -19.16 -17.44
CA ILE A 432 37.41 -20.00 -16.86
C ILE A 432 37.51 -19.94 -15.34
N VAL A 433 36.47 -19.44 -14.67
CA VAL A 433 36.43 -19.28 -13.20
C VAL A 433 35.90 -20.57 -12.55
N PRO A 434 36.73 -21.37 -11.83
CA PRO A 434 36.32 -22.66 -11.28
C PRO A 434 35.15 -22.56 -10.29
N GLU A 435 35.08 -21.44 -9.55
CA GLU A 435 34.00 -21.13 -8.62
C GLU A 435 32.66 -21.07 -9.36
N LEU A 436 32.59 -20.43 -10.53
CA LEU A 436 31.36 -20.34 -11.33
C LEU A 436 30.94 -21.70 -11.89
N ILE A 437 31.88 -22.56 -12.27
CA ILE A 437 31.57 -23.93 -12.71
C ILE A 437 30.95 -24.73 -11.58
N VAL A 438 31.53 -24.69 -10.37
CA VAL A 438 31.00 -25.42 -9.22
C VAL A 438 29.63 -24.87 -8.82
N MET A 439 29.43 -23.56 -8.86
CA MET A 439 28.13 -22.95 -8.59
C MET A 439 27.08 -23.33 -9.64
N ASP A 440 27.42 -23.35 -10.93
CA ASP A 440 26.50 -23.82 -11.97
C ASP A 440 26.21 -25.32 -11.84
N TRP A 441 27.20 -26.13 -11.49
CA TRP A 441 26.98 -27.55 -11.21
C TRP A 441 26.03 -27.77 -10.04
N PHE A 442 26.17 -26.97 -8.98
CA PHE A 442 25.28 -26.98 -7.83
C PHE A 442 23.85 -26.54 -8.19
N HIS A 443 23.69 -25.35 -8.78
CA HIS A 443 22.38 -24.78 -9.11
C HIS A 443 21.65 -25.55 -10.22
N SER A 444 22.35 -25.94 -11.29
CA SER A 444 21.74 -26.71 -12.38
C SER A 444 21.30 -28.09 -11.91
N THR A 445 22.05 -28.71 -10.98
CA THR A 445 21.64 -29.95 -10.33
C THR A 445 20.41 -29.75 -9.45
N GLN A 446 20.35 -28.69 -8.64
CA GLN A 446 19.15 -28.38 -7.82
C GLN A 446 17.92 -28.17 -8.70
N ARG A 447 18.05 -27.41 -9.79
CA ARG A 447 16.97 -27.20 -10.78
C ARG A 447 16.50 -28.53 -11.37
N ASP A 448 17.42 -29.33 -11.91
CA ASP A 448 17.08 -30.57 -12.61
C ASP A 448 16.52 -31.62 -11.64
N PHE A 449 17.03 -31.68 -10.42
CA PHE A 449 16.49 -32.50 -9.33
C PHE A 449 15.04 -32.10 -8.99
N THR A 450 14.80 -30.79 -8.85
CA THR A 450 13.47 -30.24 -8.58
C THR A 450 12.50 -30.55 -9.71
N TYR A 451 12.88 -30.27 -10.97
CA TYR A 451 12.02 -30.51 -12.13
C TYR A 451 11.74 -31.99 -12.34
N SER A 452 12.73 -32.86 -12.14
CA SER A 452 12.53 -34.31 -12.19
C SER A 452 11.53 -34.77 -11.12
N SER A 453 11.62 -34.22 -9.91
CA SER A 453 10.65 -34.48 -8.83
C SER A 453 9.24 -34.01 -9.19
N VAL A 454 9.08 -32.76 -9.65
CA VAL A 454 7.77 -32.18 -10.03
C VAL A 454 7.12 -32.94 -11.19
N CYS A 455 7.92 -33.49 -12.11
CA CYS A 455 7.46 -34.36 -13.19
C CYS A 455 7.19 -35.81 -12.76
N GLY A 456 7.19 -36.12 -11.46
CA GLY A 456 6.90 -37.45 -10.91
C GLY A 456 8.01 -38.49 -11.11
N ARG A 457 9.24 -38.05 -11.41
CA ARG A 457 10.43 -38.90 -11.63
C ARG A 457 11.53 -38.55 -10.65
N TYR A 458 11.26 -38.68 -9.36
CA TYR A 458 12.29 -38.46 -8.34
C TYR A 458 13.51 -39.35 -8.56
N LYS A 459 14.70 -38.76 -8.43
CA LYS A 459 15.99 -39.47 -8.41
C LYS A 459 16.84 -38.87 -7.31
N PRO A 460 17.58 -39.67 -6.52
CA PRO A 460 18.47 -39.13 -5.49
C PRO A 460 19.40 -38.08 -6.08
N ILE A 461 19.56 -36.94 -5.40
CA ILE A 461 20.29 -35.78 -5.95
C ILE A 461 21.72 -36.13 -6.36
N ALA A 462 22.37 -37.10 -5.70
CA ALA A 462 23.70 -37.59 -6.05
C ALA A 462 23.77 -38.19 -7.46
N GLN A 463 22.69 -38.83 -7.94
CA GLN A 463 22.61 -39.32 -9.32
C GLN A 463 22.47 -38.17 -10.31
N VAL A 464 21.76 -37.10 -9.92
CA VAL A 464 21.62 -35.90 -10.74
C VAL A 464 22.96 -35.18 -10.83
N PHE A 465 23.67 -34.95 -9.70
CA PHE A 465 25.04 -34.42 -9.68
C PHE A 465 25.98 -35.21 -10.61
N LYS A 466 25.95 -36.55 -10.51
CA LYS A 466 26.74 -37.43 -11.37
C LYS A 466 26.40 -37.26 -12.86
N GLY A 467 25.11 -37.18 -13.19
CA GLY A 467 24.62 -37.10 -14.56
C GLY A 467 24.78 -35.73 -15.23
N THR A 468 24.83 -34.65 -14.45
CA THR A 468 24.90 -33.28 -14.97
C THR A 468 26.31 -32.70 -15.06
N LEU A 469 27.30 -33.32 -14.40
CA LEU A 469 28.67 -32.80 -14.32
C LEU A 469 29.30 -32.57 -15.70
N ALA A 470 29.23 -33.57 -16.59
CA ALA A 470 29.83 -33.46 -17.93
C ALA A 470 29.23 -32.30 -18.72
N ARG A 471 27.92 -32.08 -18.63
CA ARG A 471 27.23 -30.96 -19.27
C ARG A 471 27.80 -29.61 -18.82
N VAL A 472 27.93 -29.41 -17.51
CA VAL A 472 28.41 -28.14 -16.95
C VAL A 472 29.89 -27.89 -17.29
N LEU A 473 30.72 -28.94 -17.25
CA LEU A 473 32.12 -28.83 -17.67
C LEU A 473 32.24 -28.41 -19.14
N LEU A 474 31.49 -29.04 -20.05
CA LEU A 474 31.49 -28.70 -21.48
C LEU A 474 30.94 -27.30 -21.74
N GLN A 475 29.86 -26.91 -21.06
CA GLN A 475 29.28 -25.56 -21.16
C GLN A 475 30.26 -24.46 -20.71
N ALA A 476 31.10 -24.78 -19.72
CA ALA A 476 32.16 -23.89 -19.24
C ALA A 476 33.43 -23.93 -20.11
N GLY A 477 33.45 -24.73 -21.20
CA GLY A 477 34.61 -24.87 -22.07
C GLY A 477 35.72 -25.76 -21.51
N VAL A 478 35.49 -26.50 -20.42
CA VAL A 478 36.44 -27.48 -19.89
C VAL A 478 36.39 -28.73 -20.76
N LEU A 479 37.56 -29.14 -21.24
CA LEU A 479 37.72 -30.20 -22.21
C LEU A 479 38.35 -31.45 -21.56
N PRO A 480 38.00 -32.67 -22.00
CA PRO A 480 38.67 -33.89 -21.56
C PRO A 480 40.19 -33.83 -21.77
N LYS A 481 40.96 -34.51 -20.91
CA LYS A 481 42.43 -34.57 -21.08
C LYS A 481 42.78 -35.19 -22.42
N ASN A 482 43.72 -34.57 -23.13
CA ASN A 482 44.10 -34.92 -24.48
C ASN A 482 44.91 -36.23 -24.50
N ASP A 483 44.33 -37.30 -25.01
CA ASP A 483 44.89 -38.66 -25.13
C ASP A 483 45.68 -38.86 -26.44
N GLY A 484 46.17 -37.77 -27.04
CA GLY A 484 47.08 -37.79 -28.19
C GLY A 484 46.41 -38.08 -29.53
N THR A 485 45.08 -38.22 -29.59
CA THR A 485 44.33 -38.42 -30.84
C THR A 485 43.07 -37.54 -30.86
N ALA A 486 43.07 -36.56 -31.78
CA ALA A 486 42.04 -35.56 -32.08
C ALA A 486 41.91 -34.33 -31.15
N LYS A 487 41.41 -33.22 -31.72
CA LYS A 487 41.19 -31.94 -31.01
C LYS A 487 40.12 -32.13 -29.92
N PRO A 488 40.24 -31.55 -28.72
CA PRO A 488 39.38 -31.91 -27.58
C PRO A 488 37.88 -31.60 -27.79
N LEU A 489 37.54 -30.60 -28.61
CA LEU A 489 36.16 -30.29 -29.00
C LEU A 489 35.53 -31.33 -29.95
N MET A 490 36.33 -32.17 -30.63
CA MET A 490 35.83 -33.21 -31.52
C MET A 490 35.24 -34.40 -30.77
N LYS A 491 35.51 -34.56 -29.47
CA LYS A 491 34.93 -35.62 -28.61
C LYS A 491 33.69 -35.17 -27.82
N ALA A 492 33.36 -33.89 -27.82
CA ALA A 492 32.25 -33.32 -27.03
C ALA A 492 30.90 -33.28 -27.78
N GLY A 493 30.81 -33.90 -28.96
CA GLY A 493 29.54 -34.15 -29.67
C GLY A 493 28.81 -32.94 -30.26
N SER A 494 29.29 -31.70 -30.10
CA SER A 494 28.55 -30.51 -30.57
C SER A 494 29.25 -29.63 -31.60
N PHE A 495 30.44 -29.99 -32.11
CA PHE A 495 31.20 -29.12 -33.03
C PHE A 495 31.96 -29.86 -34.15
N VAL A 496 31.40 -30.95 -34.69
CA VAL A 496 31.82 -31.50 -35.99
C VAL A 496 30.56 -31.66 -36.85
N ASP A 497 30.56 -31.09 -38.06
CA ASP A 497 29.44 -31.20 -39.01
C ASP A 497 29.18 -32.64 -39.51
N ASP A 498 29.98 -33.63 -39.08
CA ASP A 498 30.07 -34.98 -39.69
C ASP A 498 29.95 -36.18 -38.69
N GLY A 499 29.69 -35.96 -37.39
CA GLY A 499 29.54 -37.04 -36.38
C GLY A 499 28.07 -37.35 -36.01
N PRO A 500 27.72 -38.58 -35.56
CA PRO A 500 26.36 -38.90 -35.13
C PRO A 500 26.01 -38.15 -33.83
N ALA A 501 24.87 -37.46 -33.82
CA ALA A 501 24.39 -36.67 -32.67
C ALA A 501 24.19 -37.51 -31.40
N GLU A 502 24.03 -38.83 -31.56
CA GLU A 502 23.90 -39.81 -30.48
C GLU A 502 25.16 -39.94 -29.62
N GLU A 503 26.34 -39.54 -30.10
CA GLU A 503 27.56 -39.50 -29.29
C GLU A 503 27.45 -38.52 -28.11
N ALA A 504 26.55 -37.54 -28.17
CA ALA A 504 26.26 -36.64 -27.04
C ALA A 504 25.59 -37.34 -25.84
N PHE A 505 25.16 -38.61 -25.98
CA PHE A 505 24.67 -39.43 -24.86
C PHE A 505 25.79 -40.05 -24.03
N GLU A 506 27.03 -40.04 -24.52
CA GLU A 506 28.19 -40.60 -23.83
C GLU A 506 28.93 -39.50 -23.05
N ASN A 507 29.39 -39.83 -21.84
CA ASN A 507 30.20 -38.89 -21.06
C ASN A 507 31.64 -38.90 -21.60
N PRO A 508 32.16 -37.78 -22.13
CA PRO A 508 33.48 -37.75 -22.76
C PRO A 508 34.64 -37.65 -21.75
N PHE A 509 34.35 -37.50 -20.46
CA PHE A 509 35.35 -37.42 -19.40
C PHE A 509 35.66 -38.79 -18.80
N ASP A 510 36.93 -38.99 -18.43
CA ASP A 510 37.36 -40.19 -17.72
C ASP A 510 36.52 -40.40 -16.43
N PRO A 511 36.12 -41.64 -16.09
CA PRO A 511 35.34 -41.92 -14.89
C PRO A 511 35.93 -41.35 -13.59
N SER A 512 37.26 -41.22 -13.49
CA SER A 512 37.95 -40.63 -12.34
C SER A 512 37.59 -39.16 -12.09
N VAL A 513 37.20 -38.40 -13.12
CA VAL A 513 36.72 -37.00 -12.98
C VAL A 513 35.44 -37.00 -12.15
N VAL A 514 34.48 -37.83 -12.52
CA VAL A 514 33.20 -37.97 -11.82
C VAL A 514 33.42 -38.50 -10.40
N GLU A 515 34.26 -39.51 -10.22
CA GLU A 515 34.57 -40.08 -8.91
C GLU A 515 35.23 -39.05 -7.98
N THR A 516 36.17 -38.26 -8.50
CA THR A 516 36.87 -37.22 -7.73
C THR A 516 35.92 -36.09 -7.33
N MET A 517 35.12 -35.59 -8.27
CA MET A 517 34.13 -34.53 -7.99
C MET A 517 33.07 -35.01 -7.01
N MET A 518 32.50 -36.20 -7.19
CA MET A 518 31.55 -36.77 -6.22
C MET A 518 32.20 -37.06 -4.85
N GLY A 519 33.48 -37.46 -4.84
CA GLY A 519 34.25 -37.67 -3.62
C GLY A 519 34.49 -36.37 -2.83
N SER A 520 34.57 -35.23 -3.52
CA SER A 520 34.76 -33.92 -2.88
C SER A 520 33.56 -33.46 -2.04
N LEU A 521 32.34 -33.87 -2.39
CA LEU A 521 31.13 -33.61 -1.61
C LEU A 521 31.19 -34.24 -0.20
N LYS A 522 32.02 -35.27 0.00
CA LYS A 522 32.26 -35.86 1.32
C LYS A 522 33.26 -35.08 2.15
N LYS A 523 33.91 -34.07 1.58
CA LYS A 523 34.98 -33.27 2.22
C LYS A 523 34.58 -31.82 2.48
N LEU A 524 33.30 -31.48 2.31
CA LEU A 524 32.80 -30.12 2.50
C LEU A 524 33.09 -29.60 3.90
N GLN A 525 33.42 -28.32 3.98
CA GLN A 525 33.83 -27.66 5.21
C GLN A 525 32.67 -26.82 5.79
N PRO A 526 32.60 -26.66 7.12
CA PRO A 526 31.63 -25.79 7.77
C PRO A 526 31.72 -24.34 7.26
N ARG A 527 30.58 -23.70 7.00
CA ARG A 527 30.48 -22.27 6.68
C ARG A 527 30.78 -21.40 7.92
N PRO A 528 31.13 -20.11 7.72
CA PRO A 528 31.44 -19.20 8.82
C PRO A 528 30.33 -19.14 9.89
N GLY A 529 30.72 -19.31 11.14
CA GLY A 529 29.81 -19.26 12.28
C GLY A 529 28.96 -20.52 12.49
N MET A 530 29.03 -21.55 11.63
CA MET A 530 28.27 -22.79 11.78
C MET A 530 28.55 -23.48 13.12
N VAL A 531 29.82 -23.76 13.41
CA VAL A 531 30.21 -24.52 14.61
C VAL A 531 29.76 -23.80 15.87
N ASP A 532 29.99 -22.49 15.96
CA ASP A 532 29.56 -21.69 17.11
C ASP A 532 28.03 -21.63 17.22
N ALA A 533 27.31 -21.45 16.11
CA ALA A 533 25.84 -21.43 16.12
C ALA A 533 25.27 -22.73 16.69
N LEU A 534 25.69 -23.88 16.17
CA LEU A 534 25.14 -25.19 16.50
C LEU A 534 25.60 -25.72 17.87
N THR A 535 26.84 -25.44 18.28
CA THR A 535 27.41 -26.01 19.52
C THR A 535 27.32 -25.08 20.73
N LYS A 536 27.28 -23.76 20.52
CA LYS A 536 27.36 -22.76 21.61
C LYS A 536 26.16 -21.81 21.63
N ILE A 537 25.88 -21.09 20.54
CA ILE A 537 24.97 -19.93 20.58
C ILE A 537 23.53 -20.37 20.79
N TYR A 538 22.98 -21.26 19.94
CA TYR A 538 21.60 -21.74 20.10
C TYR A 538 21.35 -22.40 21.44
N ARG A 539 22.39 -22.97 22.04
CA ARG A 539 22.34 -23.74 23.28
C ARG A 539 22.81 -22.94 24.49
N ASP A 540 23.21 -21.68 24.29
CA ASP A 540 23.80 -20.77 25.27
C ASP A 540 24.90 -21.39 26.17
N ARG A 541 25.71 -22.31 25.64
CA ARG A 541 26.74 -23.04 26.42
C ARG A 541 27.94 -22.19 26.84
N ASP A 542 28.10 -21.00 26.27
CA ASP A 542 29.07 -19.98 26.70
C ASP A 542 28.51 -19.03 27.77
N GLY A 543 27.27 -19.26 28.25
CA GLY A 543 26.73 -18.66 29.46
C GLY A 543 26.39 -17.16 29.35
N LYS A 544 25.97 -16.67 28.18
CA LYS A 544 25.64 -15.25 28.02
C LYS A 544 24.16 -14.91 28.25
N GLY A 545 23.33 -15.86 28.69
CA GLY A 545 21.91 -15.64 28.97
C GLY A 545 21.12 -15.31 27.70
N ARG A 546 21.39 -16.03 26.61
CA ARG A 546 20.74 -15.81 25.32
C ARG A 546 19.38 -16.46 25.19
N LEU A 547 19.16 -17.57 25.88
CA LEU A 547 17.89 -18.27 25.81
C LEU A 547 16.79 -17.48 26.54
N PRO A 548 15.57 -17.38 25.97
CA PRO A 548 14.42 -16.89 26.71
C PRO A 548 14.21 -17.73 27.98
N PRO A 549 13.79 -17.12 29.11
CA PRO A 549 13.64 -17.86 30.38
C PRO A 549 12.67 -19.04 30.36
N SER A 550 11.73 -19.09 29.40
CA SER A 550 10.79 -20.20 29.24
C SER A 550 11.31 -21.34 28.39
N VAL A 551 12.39 -21.15 27.63
CA VAL A 551 12.91 -22.18 26.73
C VAL A 551 13.66 -23.20 27.57
N GLU A 552 13.02 -24.33 27.82
CA GLU A 552 13.59 -25.46 28.55
C GLU A 552 14.30 -26.44 27.61
N LYS A 553 13.94 -26.42 26.31
CA LYS A 553 14.52 -27.30 25.29
C LYS A 553 14.92 -26.59 24.00
N VAL A 554 16.08 -26.93 23.44
CA VAL A 554 16.50 -26.48 22.10
C VAL A 554 16.82 -27.69 21.23
N ASP A 555 16.13 -27.87 20.11
CA ASP A 555 16.45 -28.92 19.15
C ASP A 555 16.97 -28.30 17.85
N VAL A 556 18.05 -28.84 17.33
CA VAL A 556 18.64 -28.39 16.07
C VAL A 556 18.53 -29.50 15.04
N TRP A 557 18.02 -29.15 13.88
CA TRP A 557 17.72 -30.07 12.79
C TRP A 557 18.36 -29.60 11.49
N ALA A 558 18.60 -30.52 10.57
CA ALA A 558 18.92 -30.21 9.19
C ALA A 558 18.00 -30.96 8.22
N ALA A 559 17.46 -30.22 7.26
CA ALA A 559 16.64 -30.75 6.16
C ALA A 559 17.43 -30.62 4.86
N THR A 560 17.74 -31.72 4.19
CA THR A 560 18.65 -31.75 3.05
C THR A 560 18.05 -32.46 1.83
N ASN A 561 18.38 -31.96 0.63
CA ASN A 561 18.11 -32.67 -0.62
C ASN A 561 19.07 -33.87 -0.82
N GLY A 562 20.18 -33.95 -0.07
CA GLY A 562 21.13 -35.06 -0.13
C GLY A 562 20.80 -36.21 0.81
N SER A 563 21.48 -37.34 0.64
CA SER A 563 21.22 -38.55 1.42
C SER A 563 21.53 -38.39 2.91
N LEU A 564 20.80 -39.12 3.77
CA LEU A 564 21.07 -39.17 5.22
C LEU A 564 22.51 -39.54 5.57
N ALA A 565 23.11 -40.51 4.87
CA ALA A 565 24.47 -40.98 5.16
C ALA A 565 25.49 -39.84 5.02
N LEU A 566 25.43 -39.10 3.92
CA LEU A 566 26.28 -37.93 3.69
C LEU A 566 26.00 -36.81 4.72
N GLY A 567 24.73 -36.64 5.08
CA GLY A 567 24.28 -35.78 6.18
C GLY A 567 25.04 -36.05 7.48
N ARG A 568 24.86 -37.27 7.98
CA ARG A 568 25.46 -37.77 9.23
C ARG A 568 26.98 -37.66 9.22
N GLU A 569 27.64 -38.16 8.18
CA GLU A 569 29.10 -38.12 8.08
C GLU A 569 29.65 -36.69 8.13
N SER A 570 28.92 -35.73 7.56
CA SER A 570 29.33 -34.32 7.56
C SER A 570 29.20 -33.68 8.95
N PHE A 571 28.13 -33.95 9.68
CA PHE A 571 27.95 -33.46 11.05
C PHE A 571 28.93 -34.12 12.03
N LEU A 572 29.11 -35.44 11.96
CA LEU A 572 30.09 -36.15 12.79
C LEU A 572 31.51 -35.61 12.58
N ARG A 573 31.90 -35.38 11.32
CA ARG A 573 33.20 -34.78 11.00
C ARG A 573 33.35 -33.37 11.56
N ALA A 574 32.32 -32.53 11.46
CA ALA A 574 32.39 -31.13 11.82
C ALA A 574 32.22 -30.85 13.32
N LEU A 575 31.39 -31.64 14.00
CA LEU A 575 30.93 -31.39 15.38
C LEU A 575 31.31 -32.50 16.37
N GLY A 576 31.85 -33.62 15.89
CA GLY A 576 32.21 -34.79 16.69
C GLY A 576 31.01 -35.64 17.15
N GLU A 577 31.31 -36.72 17.89
CA GLU A 577 30.32 -37.70 18.38
C GLU A 577 29.29 -37.11 19.36
N VAL A 578 29.57 -35.93 19.91
CA VAL A 578 28.74 -35.32 20.95
C VAL A 578 27.63 -34.47 20.36
N ASP A 579 28.00 -33.53 19.49
CA ASP A 579 27.10 -32.54 18.92
C ASP A 579 26.71 -32.84 17.48
N GLY A 580 27.44 -33.72 16.79
CA GLY A 580 27.15 -34.16 15.42
C GLY A 580 26.44 -35.50 15.31
N ALA A 581 26.26 -36.23 16.41
CA ALA A 581 25.50 -37.47 16.44
C ALA A 581 23.99 -37.21 16.28
N ASP A 582 23.24 -38.23 15.87
CA ASP A 582 21.78 -38.14 15.75
C ASP A 582 21.14 -37.82 17.11
N LEU A 583 20.17 -36.90 17.10
CA LEU A 583 19.49 -36.30 18.26
C LEU A 583 19.00 -37.33 19.32
N ASP A 584 18.67 -38.56 18.92
CA ASP A 584 18.06 -39.59 19.78
C ASP A 584 18.86 -40.90 19.93
N THR A 585 20.18 -40.86 19.72
CA THR A 585 21.02 -42.05 19.95
C THR A 585 21.50 -42.16 21.39
N ASP A 586 21.61 -43.39 21.93
CA ASP A 586 22.17 -43.60 23.28
C ASP A 586 23.59 -42.98 23.42
N ALA A 587 24.34 -42.96 22.32
CA ALA A 587 25.65 -42.32 22.22
C ALA A 587 25.61 -40.80 22.49
N SER A 588 24.56 -40.10 22.06
CA SER A 588 24.42 -38.66 22.32
C SER A 588 24.05 -38.35 23.78
N ARG A 589 23.58 -39.34 24.56
CA ARG A 589 23.11 -39.18 25.95
C ARG A 589 24.13 -39.59 27.02
N MET A 590 25.15 -40.37 26.67
CA MET A 590 26.14 -40.89 27.64
C MET A 590 27.05 -39.78 28.21
N GLY A 591 27.14 -39.71 29.55
CA GLY A 591 28.14 -38.91 30.27
C GLY A 591 27.80 -37.42 30.50
N ARG A 592 26.54 -36.99 30.34
CA ARG A 592 26.11 -35.58 30.42
C ARG A 592 25.14 -35.31 31.57
N SER A 593 25.04 -34.05 31.98
CA SER A 593 24.03 -33.60 32.95
C SER A 593 22.65 -33.49 32.30
N ASP A 594 21.57 -33.56 33.09
CA ASP A 594 20.20 -33.40 32.59
C ASP A 594 19.96 -32.02 31.94
N VAL A 595 20.71 -30.99 32.38
CA VAL A 595 20.68 -29.64 31.80
C VAL A 595 21.29 -29.62 30.39
N ASP A 596 22.38 -30.34 30.16
CA ASP A 596 23.02 -30.43 28.83
C ASP A 596 22.16 -31.20 27.82
N ASN A 597 21.32 -32.12 28.31
CA ASN A 597 20.35 -32.85 27.50
C ASN A 597 19.11 -32.00 27.21
N SER A 598 18.69 -31.12 28.13
CA SER A 598 17.54 -30.23 27.92
C SER A 598 17.87 -29.15 26.89
N ILE A 599 19.03 -28.49 26.94
CA ILE A 599 19.43 -27.47 25.93
C ILE A 599 19.83 -28.04 24.56
N GLY A 600 19.58 -29.32 24.30
CA GLY A 600 19.82 -29.97 23.02
C GLY A 600 21.23 -30.53 22.84
N SER A 601 21.30 -31.75 22.32
CA SER A 601 22.54 -32.45 22.02
C SER A 601 22.35 -33.30 20.76
N GLY A 602 23.34 -33.30 19.87
CA GLY A 602 23.20 -33.91 18.54
C GLY A 602 22.41 -33.07 17.52
N ILE A 603 22.14 -33.64 16.34
CA ILE A 603 21.42 -33.03 15.22
C ILE A 603 20.31 -33.97 14.75
N GLY A 604 19.10 -33.46 14.58
CA GLY A 604 18.04 -34.17 13.88
C GLY A 604 18.22 -34.07 12.37
N LEU A 605 18.00 -35.16 11.63
CA LEU A 605 18.25 -35.19 10.18
C LEU A 605 17.00 -35.63 9.42
N PHE A 606 16.71 -34.87 8.36
CA PHE A 606 15.69 -35.20 7.37
C PHE A 606 16.29 -35.12 5.97
N SER A 607 16.07 -36.15 5.17
CA SER A 607 16.49 -36.23 3.77
C SER A 607 15.28 -36.34 2.85
N CYS A 608 15.25 -35.53 1.81
CA CYS A 608 14.25 -35.60 0.74
C CYS A 608 14.15 -36.98 0.08
N ASP A 609 15.23 -37.77 0.08
CA ASP A 609 15.24 -39.17 -0.41
C ASP A 609 14.23 -40.05 0.32
N GLU A 610 13.89 -39.73 1.57
CA GLU A 610 13.00 -40.55 2.41
C GLU A 610 11.54 -40.47 1.96
N ILE A 611 11.13 -39.34 1.37
CA ILE A 611 9.76 -39.12 0.86
C ILE A 611 9.70 -39.08 -0.66
N GLY A 612 10.85 -39.14 -1.35
CA GLY A 612 10.92 -39.12 -2.80
C GLY A 612 10.42 -37.81 -3.41
N VAL A 613 10.66 -36.68 -2.75
CA VAL A 613 10.25 -35.35 -3.20
C VAL A 613 11.34 -34.32 -2.93
N ALA A 614 11.65 -33.47 -3.91
CA ALA A 614 12.63 -32.39 -3.80
C ALA A 614 12.05 -31.12 -3.16
N LYS A 615 12.85 -30.39 -2.38
CA LYS A 615 12.54 -28.97 -2.09
C LYS A 615 12.45 -28.18 -3.41
N PRO A 616 11.61 -27.14 -3.53
CA PRO A 616 10.77 -26.51 -2.50
C PRO A 616 9.33 -27.06 -2.41
N ASP A 617 9.08 -28.34 -2.73
CA ASP A 617 7.74 -28.89 -2.60
C ASP A 617 7.21 -28.78 -1.15
N PRO A 618 5.97 -28.27 -0.93
CA PRO A 618 5.39 -28.13 0.40
C PRO A 618 5.42 -29.41 1.26
N LYS A 619 5.39 -30.59 0.64
CA LYS A 619 5.45 -31.89 1.34
C LYS A 619 6.73 -32.07 2.14
N VAL A 620 7.84 -31.50 1.69
CA VAL A 620 9.13 -31.55 2.41
C VAL A 620 9.00 -30.87 3.77
N TYR A 621 8.48 -29.64 3.78
CA TYR A 621 8.35 -28.86 5.01
C TYR A 621 7.27 -29.44 5.93
N ALA A 622 6.19 -29.98 5.36
CA ALA A 622 5.16 -30.70 6.12
C ALA A 622 5.73 -31.95 6.83
N GLU A 623 6.60 -32.71 6.16
CA GLU A 623 7.27 -33.87 6.77
C GLU A 623 8.26 -33.44 7.86
N VAL A 624 9.00 -32.35 7.66
CA VAL A 624 9.87 -31.78 8.71
C VAL A 624 9.05 -31.39 9.95
N LEU A 625 7.93 -30.69 9.77
CA LEU A 625 7.01 -30.32 10.85
C LEU A 625 6.45 -31.55 11.58
N SER A 626 6.09 -32.59 10.83
CA SER A 626 5.65 -33.88 11.38
C SER A 626 6.74 -34.51 12.27
N ARG A 627 7.99 -34.61 11.78
CA ARG A 627 9.09 -35.25 12.53
C ARG A 627 9.50 -34.51 13.79
N ILE A 628 9.44 -33.18 13.77
CA ILE A 628 9.76 -32.40 14.96
C ILE A 628 8.58 -32.36 15.96
N ASN A 629 7.47 -33.05 15.65
CA ASN A 629 6.21 -33.00 16.40
C ASN A 629 5.75 -31.54 16.60
N ALA A 630 5.70 -30.79 15.51
CA ALA A 630 5.29 -29.39 15.54
C ALA A 630 3.80 -29.29 15.87
N GLU A 631 3.48 -28.59 16.95
CA GLU A 631 2.10 -28.25 17.30
C GLU A 631 1.82 -26.82 16.82
N PRO A 632 0.83 -26.61 15.93
CA PRO A 632 0.46 -25.28 15.51
C PRO A 632 -0.12 -24.52 16.72
N ILE A 633 0.15 -23.21 16.74
CA ILE A 633 -0.37 -22.30 17.77
C ILE A 633 -1.90 -22.37 17.84
N ASP A 634 -2.53 -22.46 16.68
CA ASP A 634 -3.97 -22.65 16.52
C ASP A 634 -4.19 -23.81 15.53
N PRO A 635 -4.61 -24.99 16.01
CA PRO A 635 -4.86 -26.15 15.15
C PRO A 635 -6.07 -25.97 14.22
N ASP A 636 -6.93 -24.98 14.48
CA ASP A 636 -8.12 -24.68 13.68
C ASP A 636 -7.87 -23.56 12.65
N SER A 637 -6.65 -22.98 12.62
CA SER A 637 -6.28 -21.93 11.66
C SER A 637 -6.14 -22.48 10.24
N ALA A 638 -6.67 -21.73 9.25
CA ALA A 638 -6.54 -22.05 7.83
C ALA A 638 -5.09 -22.09 7.32
N LYS A 639 -4.16 -21.41 8.03
CA LYS A 639 -2.72 -21.53 7.84
C LYS A 639 -2.06 -21.81 9.20
N PRO A 640 -1.40 -22.96 9.37
CA PRO A 640 -0.75 -23.28 10.64
C PRO A 640 0.47 -22.37 10.86
N GLU A 641 0.48 -21.66 11.99
CA GLU A 641 1.65 -20.92 12.46
C GLU A 641 2.27 -21.66 13.65
N TYR A 642 3.60 -21.72 13.70
CA TYR A 642 4.33 -22.41 14.77
C TYR A 642 5.16 -21.44 15.59
N GLN A 643 5.13 -21.62 16.91
CA GLN A 643 5.95 -20.82 17.81
C GLN A 643 7.31 -21.48 18.04
N GLY A 644 8.39 -20.69 17.99
CA GLY A 644 9.72 -21.19 18.29
C GLY A 644 10.25 -22.19 17.25
N ILE A 645 9.67 -22.26 16.05
CA ILE A 645 10.14 -23.12 14.98
C ILE A 645 10.70 -22.25 13.85
N TRP A 646 12.00 -22.39 13.60
CA TRP A 646 12.74 -21.61 12.62
C TRP A 646 13.26 -22.48 11.48
N PHE A 647 13.30 -21.89 10.29
CA PHE A 647 14.01 -22.43 9.15
C PHE A 647 15.10 -21.46 8.69
N VAL A 648 16.33 -21.94 8.62
CA VAL A 648 17.52 -21.13 8.31
C VAL A 648 18.15 -21.62 7.01
N ALA A 649 18.27 -20.73 6.03
CA ALA A 649 18.91 -21.06 4.75
C ALA A 649 19.66 -19.85 4.18
N SER A 650 20.70 -20.11 3.38
CA SER A 650 21.31 -19.10 2.52
C SER A 650 20.59 -18.96 1.17
N HIS A 651 19.62 -19.85 0.92
CA HIS A 651 18.81 -19.90 -0.30
C HIS A 651 17.42 -19.29 -0.08
N THR A 652 17.09 -18.21 -0.78
CA THR A 652 15.82 -17.50 -0.56
C THR A 652 14.60 -18.28 -1.03
N TRP A 653 14.75 -19.10 -2.07
CA TRP A 653 13.70 -20.01 -2.52
C TRP A 653 13.32 -21.03 -1.44
N ASP A 654 14.29 -21.47 -0.62
CA ASP A 654 14.07 -22.42 0.48
C ASP A 654 13.41 -21.72 1.69
N THR A 655 13.89 -20.51 2.04
CA THR A 655 13.22 -19.69 3.07
C THR A 655 11.80 -19.30 2.67
N PHE A 656 11.53 -19.02 1.40
CA PHE A 656 10.19 -18.70 0.92
C PHE A 656 9.24 -19.88 1.14
N ALA A 657 9.63 -21.07 0.70
CA ALA A 657 8.78 -22.25 0.81
C ALA A 657 8.59 -22.69 2.28
N ALA A 658 9.63 -22.59 3.11
CA ALA A 658 9.50 -22.79 4.55
C ALA A 658 8.52 -21.78 5.19
N LYS A 659 8.56 -20.51 4.77
CA LYS A 659 7.63 -19.48 5.25
C LYS A 659 6.18 -19.80 4.88
N GLN A 660 5.94 -20.30 3.66
CA GLN A 660 4.61 -20.76 3.23
C GLN A 660 4.11 -21.96 4.05
N ALA A 661 5.02 -22.78 4.57
CA ALA A 661 4.70 -23.90 5.45
C ALA A 661 4.54 -23.51 6.94
N GLY A 662 4.67 -22.22 7.28
CA GLY A 662 4.43 -21.72 8.64
C GLY A 662 5.68 -21.56 9.52
N PHE A 663 6.88 -21.78 8.98
CA PHE A 663 8.14 -21.52 9.69
C PHE A 663 8.41 -20.01 9.80
N ARG A 664 9.03 -19.59 10.90
CA ARG A 664 9.80 -18.33 10.91
C ARG A 664 11.09 -18.53 10.15
N THR A 665 11.55 -17.55 9.38
CA THR A 665 12.68 -17.76 8.49
C THR A 665 13.83 -16.81 8.75
N ALA A 666 15.05 -17.37 8.70
CA ALA A 666 16.27 -16.59 8.78
C ALA A 666 17.15 -16.84 7.57
N TRP A 667 17.59 -15.75 6.93
CA TRP A 667 18.42 -15.81 5.73
C TRP A 667 19.87 -15.40 6.00
N VAL A 668 20.79 -16.17 5.44
CA VAL A 668 22.25 -15.94 5.55
C VAL A 668 22.79 -15.43 4.22
N THR A 669 23.53 -14.32 4.23
CA THR A 669 23.83 -13.58 2.98
C THR A 669 24.98 -14.14 2.14
N TYR A 670 25.80 -15.07 2.63
CA TYR A 670 27.08 -15.39 1.99
C TYR A 670 27.00 -16.28 0.73
N GLU A 671 25.83 -16.82 0.40
CA GLU A 671 25.66 -17.70 -0.76
C GLU A 671 25.07 -16.96 -1.96
N GLU A 672 23.86 -16.42 -1.80
CA GLU A 672 23.14 -15.77 -2.90
C GLU A 672 23.40 -14.26 -2.97
N PHE A 673 23.99 -13.67 -1.92
CA PHE A 673 24.36 -12.25 -1.77
C PHE A 673 23.20 -11.24 -1.81
N TYR A 674 22.12 -11.52 -2.55
CA TYR A 674 20.95 -10.68 -2.72
C TYR A 674 19.67 -11.52 -2.62
N SER A 675 18.74 -11.12 -1.75
CA SER A 675 17.59 -11.95 -1.37
C SER A 675 16.41 -11.93 -2.34
N CYS A 676 16.47 -11.13 -3.42
CA CYS A 676 15.39 -11.01 -4.40
C CYS A 676 13.98 -10.82 -3.77
N PRO A 677 13.76 -9.80 -2.91
CA PRO A 677 12.52 -9.68 -2.12
C PRO A 677 11.26 -9.43 -2.95
N SER A 678 11.40 -8.93 -4.19
CA SER A 678 10.29 -8.81 -5.15
C SER A 678 9.78 -10.16 -5.65
N VAL A 679 10.56 -11.23 -5.49
CA VAL A 679 10.22 -12.60 -5.91
C VAL A 679 9.82 -13.46 -4.72
N TYR A 680 10.64 -13.46 -3.67
CA TYR A 680 10.51 -14.40 -2.54
C TYR A 680 10.01 -13.77 -1.23
N GLY A 681 9.72 -12.46 -1.24
CA GLY A 681 9.36 -11.73 -0.02
C GLY A 681 10.54 -11.53 0.92
N LYS A 682 10.27 -11.15 2.17
CA LYS A 682 11.30 -10.85 3.18
C LYS A 682 11.38 -11.96 4.25
N PRO A 683 12.59 -12.51 4.52
CA PRO A 683 12.86 -13.34 5.70
C PRO A 683 12.61 -12.55 7.00
N ASP A 684 12.29 -13.25 8.09
CA ASP A 684 12.04 -12.62 9.40
C ASP A 684 13.34 -12.12 10.05
N VAL A 685 14.45 -12.83 9.81
CA VAL A 685 15.80 -12.47 10.27
C VAL A 685 16.77 -12.53 9.09
N VAL A 686 17.73 -11.60 9.06
CA VAL A 686 18.83 -11.60 8.08
C VAL A 686 20.15 -11.40 8.81
N GLY A 687 21.19 -12.17 8.44
CA GLY A 687 22.53 -12.02 9.00
C GLY A 687 23.64 -12.42 8.04
N ARG A 688 24.86 -11.94 8.29
CA ARG A 688 26.00 -12.15 7.39
C ARG A 688 26.59 -13.56 7.46
N ASN A 689 26.37 -14.25 8.57
CA ASN A 689 26.82 -15.62 8.81
C ASN A 689 25.90 -16.32 9.83
N LEU A 690 26.12 -17.61 10.06
CA LEU A 690 25.26 -18.42 10.93
C LEU A 690 25.32 -18.00 12.40
N ALA A 691 26.47 -17.52 12.89
CA ALA A 691 26.59 -17.01 14.26
C ALA A 691 25.72 -15.75 14.45
N GLU A 692 25.80 -14.80 13.54
CA GLU A 692 24.97 -13.58 13.60
C GLU A 692 23.47 -13.89 13.49
N VAL A 693 23.09 -14.80 12.58
CA VAL A 693 21.69 -15.24 12.47
C VAL A 693 21.22 -15.89 13.76
N SER A 694 22.03 -16.76 14.37
CA SER A 694 21.66 -17.42 15.63
C SER A 694 21.46 -16.43 16.79
N GLU A 695 22.32 -15.42 16.92
CA GLU A 695 22.18 -14.33 17.90
C GLU A 695 20.88 -13.54 17.66
N LYS A 696 20.56 -13.25 16.39
CA LYS A 696 19.35 -12.51 16.02
C LYS A 696 18.07 -13.31 16.25
N ILE A 697 18.07 -14.62 15.99
CA ILE A 697 16.95 -15.52 16.30
C ILE A 697 16.67 -15.52 17.81
N LEU A 698 17.70 -15.71 18.63
CA LEU A 698 17.52 -15.71 20.10
C LEU A 698 17.11 -14.34 20.64
N ALA A 699 17.64 -13.25 20.09
CA ALA A 699 17.18 -11.90 20.40
C ALA A 699 15.71 -11.69 20.01
N PHE A 700 15.29 -12.21 18.86
CA PHE A 700 13.90 -12.15 18.40
C PHE A 700 12.97 -12.88 19.38
N GLU A 701 13.30 -14.11 19.78
CA GLU A 701 12.50 -14.88 20.75
C GLU A 701 12.48 -14.23 22.14
N ARG A 702 13.59 -13.67 22.61
CA ARG A 702 13.62 -12.90 23.87
C ARG A 702 12.76 -11.65 23.82
N ASN A 703 12.76 -10.94 22.69
CA ASN A 703 11.93 -9.74 22.50
C ASN A 703 10.43 -10.09 22.42
N LEU A 704 10.09 -11.32 22.05
CA LEU A 704 8.73 -11.83 22.18
C LEU A 704 8.41 -12.15 23.65
N ALA A 705 9.34 -12.76 24.39
CA ALA A 705 9.18 -13.11 25.80
C ALA A 705 9.10 -11.88 26.74
N SER A 706 9.91 -10.85 26.51
CA SER A 706 9.94 -9.63 27.35
C SER A 706 8.70 -8.74 27.21
N LYS A 707 7.89 -8.98 26.17
CA LYS A 707 6.56 -8.37 26.03
C LYS A 707 5.50 -9.02 26.92
N HIS A 708 5.82 -10.14 27.58
CA HIS A 708 4.88 -10.96 28.35
C HIS A 708 4.93 -10.71 29.88
N ASP A 709 6.00 -10.08 30.38
CA ASP A 709 6.23 -9.87 31.82
C ASP A 709 5.76 -8.51 32.35
N ASP A 710 5.33 -7.64 31.44
CA ASP A 710 4.60 -6.43 31.80
C ASP A 710 3.11 -6.77 31.64
N LYS A 711 2.29 -6.59 32.67
CA LYS A 711 0.83 -6.47 32.51
C LYS A 711 0.52 -5.21 31.70
N ARG A 712 0.97 -5.15 30.46
CA ARG A 712 0.49 -4.23 29.45
C ARG A 712 -0.71 -4.90 28.84
N VAL A 713 -1.86 -4.34 29.14
CA VAL A 713 -3.04 -4.54 28.32
C VAL A 713 -2.59 -4.44 26.86
N GLN A 714 -2.65 -5.58 26.15
CA GLN A 714 -2.20 -5.67 24.78
C GLN A 714 -2.94 -4.60 23.99
N GLY A 715 -2.17 -3.67 23.43
CA GLY A 715 -2.71 -2.62 22.60
C GLY A 715 -3.51 -3.24 21.46
N TRP A 716 -4.79 -2.92 21.38
CA TRP A 716 -5.64 -3.43 20.32
C TRP A 716 -5.14 -2.91 18.97
N LYS A 717 -5.19 -3.75 17.94
CA LYS A 717 -4.88 -3.39 16.55
C LYS A 717 -6.14 -3.47 15.71
N TYR A 718 -6.29 -2.54 14.79
CA TYR A 718 -7.42 -2.59 13.86
C TYR A 718 -7.18 -3.71 12.84
N LYS A 719 -7.95 -4.80 12.94
CA LYS A 719 -7.96 -5.90 11.95
C LYS A 719 -9.38 -6.20 11.53
N LYS A 720 -9.67 -6.15 10.23
CA LYS A 720 -10.79 -6.87 9.62
C LYS A 720 -10.11 -7.75 8.56
N GLY A 721 -10.21 -9.07 8.74
CA GLY A 721 -9.40 -10.06 8.02
C GLY A 721 -9.62 -10.04 6.51
N GLU A 722 -8.81 -10.81 5.78
CA GLU A 722 -8.75 -10.96 4.32
C GLU A 722 -10.13 -10.81 3.63
N GLN A 723 -10.53 -9.56 3.38
CA GLN A 723 -11.57 -9.24 2.42
C GLN A 723 -10.85 -8.85 1.15
N MET A 724 -10.69 -9.82 0.25
CA MET A 724 -10.26 -9.56 -1.11
C MET A 724 -11.24 -8.56 -1.72
N GLN A 725 -10.76 -7.37 -2.04
CA GLN A 725 -11.61 -6.30 -2.56
C GLN A 725 -12.09 -6.66 -3.97
N GLU A 726 -13.42 -6.75 -4.17
CA GLU A 726 -14.03 -6.85 -5.51
C GLU A 726 -14.22 -5.48 -6.19
N MET A 727 -14.02 -4.36 -5.47
CA MET A 727 -14.35 -3.02 -5.97
C MET A 727 -13.12 -2.16 -6.30
N ILE A 728 -13.14 -1.58 -7.51
CA ILE A 728 -12.14 -0.65 -8.05
C ILE A 728 -12.20 0.68 -7.26
N ALA A 729 -11.05 1.31 -7.01
CA ALA A 729 -10.88 2.58 -6.27
C ALA A 729 -11.86 3.71 -6.67
N SER A 730 -12.43 3.66 -7.87
CA SER A 730 -13.40 4.60 -8.43
C SER A 730 -14.86 4.41 -7.96
N GLN A 731 -15.14 3.76 -6.82
CA GLN A 731 -16.52 3.53 -6.36
C GLN A 731 -16.79 3.97 -4.91
N HIS A 732 -15.82 4.57 -4.23
CA HIS A 732 -15.97 5.04 -2.84
C HIS A 732 -16.63 6.42 -2.77
N THR A 733 -17.82 6.48 -2.15
CA THR A 733 -18.68 7.68 -2.11
C THR A 733 -19.05 8.11 -0.68
N SER A 734 -18.44 7.50 0.34
CA SER A 734 -18.78 7.61 1.77
C SER A 734 -18.87 9.05 2.31
N PHE A 735 -18.04 9.96 1.79
CA PHE A 735 -17.97 11.36 2.20
C PHE A 735 -18.66 12.34 1.23
N SER A 736 -19.31 11.83 0.18
CA SER A 736 -19.99 12.65 -0.84
C SER A 736 -21.49 12.77 -0.57
N ASP A 737 -22.19 13.51 -1.43
CA ASP A 737 -23.64 13.61 -1.40
C ASP A 737 -24.35 12.37 -1.99
N PHE A 738 -23.64 11.51 -2.74
CA PHE A 738 -24.23 10.37 -3.44
C PHE A 738 -24.99 9.39 -2.53
N PRO A 739 -24.52 9.02 -1.33
CA PRO A 739 -25.27 8.14 -0.44
C PRO A 739 -26.65 8.66 -0.04
N PHE A 740 -26.84 9.99 0.04
CA PHE A 740 -28.15 10.59 0.36
C PHE A 740 -29.10 10.62 -0.84
N LEU A 741 -28.53 10.74 -2.03
CA LEU A 741 -29.26 10.97 -3.28
C LEU A 741 -29.57 9.68 -4.04
N LEU A 742 -28.68 8.69 -3.94
CA LEU A 742 -28.75 7.41 -4.63
C LEU A 742 -28.40 6.25 -3.66
N PRO A 743 -29.15 6.07 -2.56
CA PRO A 743 -28.84 5.07 -1.53
C PRO A 743 -28.86 3.62 -2.04
N SER A 744 -29.58 3.32 -3.13
CA SER A 744 -29.64 1.99 -3.73
C SER A 744 -28.53 1.72 -4.75
N MET A 745 -27.87 2.77 -5.26
CA MET A 745 -26.80 2.66 -6.27
C MET A 745 -25.42 2.96 -5.68
N SER A 746 -25.36 3.71 -4.59
CA SER A 746 -24.21 3.71 -3.71
C SER A 746 -24.20 2.35 -3.02
N LYS A 747 -23.30 1.45 -3.44
CA LYS A 747 -22.93 0.28 -2.64
C LYS A 747 -22.17 0.80 -1.41
N PHE A 748 -22.88 1.49 -0.52
CA PHE A 748 -22.33 1.89 0.76
C PHE A 748 -22.38 0.66 1.67
N ILE A 749 -21.24 -0.02 1.77
CA ILE A 749 -21.04 -1.19 2.65
C ILE A 749 -20.42 -0.73 3.99
N GLY A 750 -20.43 0.58 4.27
CA GLY A 750 -19.92 1.12 5.53
C GLY A 750 -20.79 0.69 6.71
N SER A 751 -20.15 0.44 7.85
CA SER A 751 -20.82 0.05 9.09
C SER A 751 -21.61 1.15 9.79
N VAL A 752 -21.40 2.40 9.38
CA VAL A 752 -22.01 3.61 9.93
C VAL A 752 -22.75 4.34 8.82
N ASN A 753 -24.01 4.71 9.05
CA ASN A 753 -24.78 5.56 8.14
C ASN A 753 -24.04 6.86 7.74
N SER A 754 -24.07 7.23 6.44
CA SER A 754 -23.39 8.41 5.89
C SER A 754 -23.75 9.74 6.55
N GLN A 755 -24.97 9.89 7.10
CA GLN A 755 -25.36 11.07 7.88
C GLN A 755 -24.48 11.27 9.12
N LYS A 756 -24.13 10.17 9.80
CA LYS A 756 -23.31 10.20 11.00
C LYS A 756 -21.84 10.43 10.68
N ILE A 757 -21.33 9.84 9.61
CA ILE A 757 -20.00 10.14 9.08
C ILE A 757 -19.87 11.64 8.79
N LEU A 758 -20.88 12.23 8.13
CA LEU A 758 -20.94 13.67 7.87
C LEU A 758 -20.91 14.49 9.17
N GLU A 759 -21.76 14.18 10.14
CA GLU A 759 -21.85 14.90 11.42
C GLU A 759 -20.52 14.89 12.19
N VAL A 760 -19.90 13.72 12.33
CA VAL A 760 -18.63 13.57 13.06
C VAL A 760 -17.48 14.27 12.32
N ASN A 761 -17.40 14.13 11.00
CA ASN A 761 -16.37 14.78 10.20
C ASN A 761 -16.46 16.31 10.28
N VAL A 762 -17.69 16.86 10.22
CA VAL A 762 -17.93 18.30 10.40
C VAL A 762 -17.48 18.75 11.80
N GLU A 763 -17.77 17.99 12.84
CA GLU A 763 -17.39 18.33 14.22
C GLU A 763 -15.87 18.30 14.43
N ILE A 764 -15.18 17.29 13.92
CA ILE A 764 -13.70 17.23 13.93
C ILE A 764 -13.13 18.47 13.23
N THR A 765 -13.60 18.76 12.02
CA THR A 765 -13.10 19.88 11.23
C THR A 765 -13.36 21.24 11.90
N LYS A 766 -14.55 21.42 12.51
CA LYS A 766 -14.85 22.62 13.30
C LYS A 766 -13.84 22.84 14.42
N ARG A 767 -13.50 21.79 15.17
CA ARG A 767 -12.53 21.91 16.27
C ARG A 767 -11.14 22.25 15.78
N MET A 768 -10.71 21.62 14.69
CA MET A 768 -9.41 21.90 14.07
C MET A 768 -9.30 23.34 13.57
N VAL A 769 -10.35 23.83 12.91
CA VAL A 769 -10.30 25.10 12.18
C VAL A 769 -10.75 26.28 13.03
N LEU A 770 -11.86 26.14 13.76
CA LEU A 770 -12.51 27.21 14.51
C LEU A 770 -12.04 27.29 15.96
N GLU A 771 -11.72 26.16 16.59
CA GLU A 771 -11.26 26.11 17.99
C GLU A 771 -9.73 26.02 18.11
N GLY A 772 -9.03 25.81 17.00
CA GLY A 772 -7.58 25.66 16.98
C GLY A 772 -7.06 24.35 17.60
N LYS A 773 -7.95 23.38 17.86
CA LYS A 773 -7.60 22.05 18.38
C LYS A 773 -7.33 21.11 17.22
N ARG A 774 -6.08 21.02 16.78
CA ARG A 774 -5.64 20.23 15.63
C ARG A 774 -5.08 18.87 16.02
N GLU A 775 -4.37 18.82 17.14
CA GLU A 775 -3.71 17.61 17.60
C GLU A 775 -4.55 16.84 18.63
N GLU A 776 -4.24 15.55 18.80
CA GLU A 776 -4.90 14.71 19.81
C GLU A 776 -4.71 15.26 21.23
N SER A 777 -3.54 15.81 21.53
CA SER A 777 -3.20 16.44 22.82
C SER A 777 -4.03 17.68 23.12
N GLU A 778 -4.58 18.33 22.09
CA GLU A 778 -5.42 19.52 22.19
C GLU A 778 -6.92 19.14 22.35
N GLY A 779 -7.22 17.83 22.35
CA GLY A 779 -8.56 17.31 22.57
C GLY A 779 -9.45 17.35 21.33
N VAL A 780 -8.87 17.39 20.11
CA VAL A 780 -9.65 17.40 18.85
C VAL A 780 -10.62 16.23 18.75
N LEU A 781 -10.22 15.05 19.24
CA LEU A 781 -11.01 13.83 19.19
C LEU A 781 -11.88 13.57 20.45
N VAL A 782 -11.72 14.33 21.54
CA VAL A 782 -12.36 14.02 22.84
C VAL A 782 -13.82 14.46 22.86
N ALA A 783 -14.74 13.63 23.34
CA ALA A 783 -16.18 13.96 23.43
C ALA A 783 -16.77 14.39 22.07
N LEU A 784 -16.45 13.65 21.02
CA LEU A 784 -17.04 13.85 19.70
C LEU A 784 -18.48 13.33 19.73
N LYS A 785 -19.44 14.25 19.57
CA LYS A 785 -20.87 13.96 19.62
C LYS A 785 -21.49 14.06 18.25
N GLY A 786 -22.37 13.11 17.92
CA GLY A 786 -23.24 13.29 16.75
C GLY A 786 -24.19 14.47 16.98
N VAL A 787 -24.39 15.29 15.95
CA VAL A 787 -25.26 16.48 16.05
C VAL A 787 -26.70 16.08 16.37
N LYS A 788 -27.14 14.91 15.87
CA LYS A 788 -28.52 14.45 16.02
C LYS A 788 -28.82 13.74 17.35
N ASP A 789 -27.86 13.02 17.93
CA ASP A 789 -28.07 12.23 19.16
C ASP A 789 -27.40 12.86 20.40
N ALA A 790 -26.47 13.80 20.22
CA ALA A 790 -25.70 14.45 21.29
C ALA A 790 -24.95 13.46 22.22
N LYS A 791 -24.69 12.25 21.71
CA LYS A 791 -24.01 11.16 22.41
C LYS A 791 -22.57 11.01 21.94
N ASP A 792 -21.69 10.65 22.86
CA ASP A 792 -20.25 10.57 22.61
C ASP A 792 -19.92 9.33 21.77
N TRP A 793 -19.02 9.50 20.80
CA TRP A 793 -18.45 8.40 20.02
C TRP A 793 -17.27 7.80 20.78
N ARG A 794 -17.15 6.46 20.76
CA ARG A 794 -16.05 5.79 21.44
C ARG A 794 -14.76 5.92 20.62
N ILE A 795 -13.64 6.28 21.26
CA ILE A 795 -12.35 6.52 20.60
C ILE A 795 -11.39 5.39 20.90
N TRP A 796 -11.07 4.59 19.90
CA TRP A 796 -10.16 3.48 20.02
C TRP A 796 -8.81 3.92 19.50
N LYS A 797 -7.76 3.75 20.30
CA LYS A 797 -6.40 4.09 19.89
C LYS A 797 -5.65 2.80 19.64
N GLU A 798 -5.18 2.61 18.42
CA GLU A 798 -4.35 1.48 18.07
C GLU A 798 -3.11 1.44 18.97
N GLY A 799 -2.76 0.26 19.46
CA GLY A 799 -1.68 0.08 20.43
C GLY A 799 -2.05 0.45 21.87
N LYS A 800 -3.31 0.81 22.16
CA LYS A 800 -3.85 1.00 23.52
C LYS A 800 -4.98 0.01 23.83
N PRO A 801 -5.30 -0.24 25.12
CA PRO A 801 -6.53 -0.93 25.52
C PRO A 801 -7.75 -0.45 24.76
N ARG A 802 -8.68 -1.35 24.43
CA ARG A 802 -10.04 -0.95 24.03
C ARG A 802 -10.68 -0.14 25.18
N PRO A 803 -11.28 1.03 24.90
CA PRO A 803 -11.96 1.81 25.94
C PRO A 803 -13.18 1.06 26.49
N THR A 804 -13.40 1.13 27.80
CA THR A 804 -14.53 0.52 28.53
C THR A 804 -15.37 1.56 29.29
N ASP A 805 -15.05 2.83 29.11
CA ASP A 805 -15.42 3.98 29.95
C ASP A 805 -16.74 4.65 29.58
N LEU A 806 -17.35 4.28 28.45
CA LEU A 806 -18.67 4.76 28.04
C LEU A 806 -19.70 3.63 28.13
N ASP A 807 -20.77 3.85 28.89
CA ASP A 807 -21.98 3.03 28.91
C ASP A 807 -22.59 2.98 27.48
N GLU A 808 -23.01 1.81 27.00
CA GLU A 808 -23.63 1.65 25.67
C GLU A 808 -24.81 2.61 25.46
N SER A 809 -25.56 2.92 26.51
CA SER A 809 -26.67 3.88 26.46
C SER A 809 -26.21 5.32 26.20
N ALA A 810 -24.95 5.65 26.48
CA ALA A 810 -24.33 6.95 26.28
C ALA A 810 -23.57 7.09 24.95
N ILE A 811 -23.47 6.02 24.14
CA ILE A 811 -22.69 6.02 22.89
C ILE A 811 -23.57 6.45 21.70
N GLY A 812 -23.01 7.31 20.84
CA GLY A 812 -23.65 7.70 19.59
C GLY A 812 -23.91 6.49 18.70
N SER A 813 -25.03 6.45 17.99
CA SER A 813 -25.36 5.31 17.12
C SER A 813 -25.78 5.78 15.74
N ASP A 814 -25.65 4.90 14.75
CA ASP A 814 -26.20 5.15 13.42
C ASP A 814 -27.70 4.80 13.31
N GLY A 815 -28.32 4.47 14.45
CA GLY A 815 -29.67 3.94 14.58
C GLY A 815 -29.73 2.42 14.75
N ASN A 816 -28.70 1.69 14.30
CA ASN A 816 -28.63 0.23 14.38
C ASN A 816 -27.41 -0.26 15.18
N ARG A 817 -26.27 0.45 15.11
CA ARG A 817 -25.00 0.09 15.75
C ARG A 817 -24.35 1.30 16.41
N LEU A 818 -23.58 1.06 17.47
CA LEU A 818 -22.83 2.08 18.19
C LEU A 818 -21.66 2.59 17.35
N GLY A 819 -21.38 3.88 17.34
CA GLY A 819 -20.33 4.51 16.55
C GLY A 819 -18.98 4.55 17.27
N ARG A 820 -17.89 4.36 16.52
CA ARG A 820 -16.51 4.44 17.01
C ARG A 820 -15.58 5.19 16.06
N LEU A 821 -14.47 5.66 16.62
CA LEU A 821 -13.38 6.33 15.92
C LEU A 821 -12.09 5.59 16.24
N VAL A 822 -11.42 5.09 15.21
CA VAL A 822 -10.16 4.35 15.32
C VAL A 822 -9.01 5.27 14.97
N VAL A 823 -8.19 5.62 15.93
CA VAL A 823 -6.94 6.38 15.73
C VAL A 823 -5.81 5.38 15.50
N HIS A 824 -5.23 5.39 14.31
CA HIS A 824 -4.17 4.47 13.90
C HIS A 824 -2.80 4.89 14.42
N ALA A 825 -1.91 3.92 14.61
CA ALA A 825 -0.56 4.17 15.06
C ALA A 825 0.33 4.64 13.90
N LEU A 826 0.62 5.95 13.86
CA LEU A 826 1.59 6.56 12.97
C LEU A 826 3.00 6.47 13.53
#